data_AF-A0A8B8BPT2-F1
#
_entry.id   AF-A0A8B8BPT2-F1
#
_cell.length_a   1.000
_cell.length_b   1.000
_cell.length_c   1.000
_cell.angle_alpha   90.00
_cell.angle_beta   90.00
_cell.angle_gamma   90.00
#
_symmetry.space_group_name_H-M   'P 1'
#
loop_
_entity.id
_entity.type
_entity.pdbx_description
1 polymer ?
#
loop_
_entity_poly.entity_id
_entity_poly.type
_entity_poly.pdbx_seq_one_letter_code
_entity_poly.pdbx_strand_id
1 'polypeptide(L)'
;MSTRMDGTQLSERFGFSCSSTCGHCWNHSSCEPANGTCLQGCEPGYKTPLCIEASNKVSMRASFLPIVVAVVDILLVVLIIVVVLLIVRTKRKKKLKEARMNILSAEQHEELFDDTNHTDDVITRAASCLKENKETQDKGRSLTKGFLSDKNETNKNCSIEDETVYGNESFTHSIQVDKLQEVIARKMTNGNRGFKSEYAALPYGETHTCDVGKRPENILKNRFRTIFPYDHSRVVLSVTSDDPSDYINANYINGPNRIKEYIATEGPVENTVVEFWRMIWQESVTSIVMLTNLIEGEHAKFFHYWPNEKESLTFGAVSVGLAEEKKYAFFTKRKLSLSHKEFQNTRVITHYQYTAWPDYGRPEPLSLILFHQHVFTARNKKKAPTVVHCSAGVGRTGVFIALDALYQEGKKTGKVNVAEFVNRMRHNRVSMVQTYEQYMVIYLALNEIFKAPIKVKSVTEFCNTMEKMSSSKSAASTRFLHDEYQLLQKLCSPCKTIDHRTRHEHSKGILENQLPLVCKHGQHLSAILAKEDSYTNIVYFPSYTNARSFIVTHYPTQEGAVNFLRMLIDHGLNTVVCVDPLRDIDSMKSWLPVERSSKVMIPFILHCQSTSKKHSEGHSINIPNHQQGDTEHTLAVYGPISRINPFGMPQNRLELLRLVSDVLDSKPDSPIMVVSRDGTSLCGVFIAVHNVIQQLNIDNYVDVFTVVRQLRIHQPNLCNSIEEYEMVYRTVYDEVQTTSRQL
;
A
#
# COMPACT_ATOMS: atom_id res chain seq x y z
N MET A 1 52.12 60.41 34.80
CA MET A 1 52.02 59.06 34.21
C MET A 1 50.67 58.93 33.53
N SER A 2 50.69 59.11 32.21
CA SER A 2 49.63 58.78 31.26
C SER A 2 49.67 57.25 31.07
N THR A 3 48.57 56.50 30.96
CA THR A 3 47.76 56.41 29.74
C THR A 3 46.46 55.64 29.97
N ARG A 4 45.34 56.19 29.47
CA ARG A 4 44.13 55.46 29.00
C ARG A 4 44.51 54.55 27.82
N MET A 5 43.83 53.40 27.67
CA MET A 5 43.38 52.69 26.45
C MET A 5 42.90 51.30 26.92
N ASP A 6 41.88 50.61 26.42
CA ASP A 6 40.71 50.91 25.60
C ASP A 6 39.73 49.73 25.82
N GLY A 7 38.45 49.93 25.52
CA GLY A 7 37.40 48.91 25.66
C GLY A 7 37.45 47.78 24.61
N THR A 8 36.45 46.91 24.70
CA THR A 8 36.04 45.87 23.72
C THR A 8 36.89 44.59 23.64
N GLN A 9 36.37 43.49 24.22
CA GLN A 9 36.42 42.10 23.69
C GLN A 9 36.08 41.10 24.82
N LEU A 10 34.79 40.79 25.02
CA LEU A 10 34.40 39.69 25.92
C LEU A 10 33.16 38.90 25.46
N SER A 11 32.79 38.95 24.18
CA SER A 11 31.53 38.34 23.73
C SER A 11 31.63 37.64 22.36
N GLU A 12 32.68 36.85 22.18
CA GLU A 12 32.86 35.98 21.00
C GLU A 12 32.95 34.49 21.38
N ARG A 13 32.53 34.09 22.59
CA ARG A 13 32.60 32.69 23.04
C ARG A 13 31.33 32.24 23.77
N PHE A 14 31.01 30.95 23.64
CA PHE A 14 29.84 30.29 24.22
C PHE A 14 30.18 28.91 24.78
N GLY A 15 29.25 28.32 25.54
CA GLY A 15 29.40 27.01 26.19
C GLY A 15 30.04 27.07 27.58
N PHE A 16 30.09 25.92 28.26
CA PHE A 16 30.63 25.84 29.63
C PHE A 16 32.09 26.33 29.65
N SER A 17 32.37 27.33 30.49
CA SER A 17 33.64 28.05 30.59
C SER A 17 34.09 28.83 29.35
N CYS A 18 33.17 29.25 28.46
CA CYS A 18 33.49 29.98 27.22
C CYS A 18 34.52 29.24 26.34
N SER A 19 34.39 27.92 26.26
CA SER A 19 35.35 27.04 25.59
C SER A 19 35.25 27.07 24.06
N SER A 20 34.13 27.50 23.51
CA SER A 20 33.87 27.53 22.06
C SER A 20 33.69 28.97 21.56
N THR A 21 34.11 29.27 20.33
CA THR A 21 33.98 30.60 19.72
C THR A 21 32.69 30.72 18.90
N CYS A 22 32.01 31.86 18.98
CA CYS A 22 30.86 32.19 18.14
C CYS A 22 31.22 32.11 16.65
N GLY A 23 30.25 31.70 15.81
CA GLY A 23 30.40 31.78 14.35
C GLY A 23 30.21 33.20 13.79
N HIS A 24 30.13 33.32 12.47
CA HIS A 24 29.96 34.59 11.74
C HIS A 24 28.52 35.12 11.85
N CYS A 25 28.16 35.60 13.04
CA CYS A 25 26.87 36.25 13.28
C CYS A 25 26.78 37.59 12.52
N TRP A 26 25.58 37.92 12.05
CA TRP A 26 25.31 39.14 11.29
C TRP A 26 25.81 40.40 12.00
N ASN A 27 26.55 41.25 11.28
CA ASN A 27 27.04 42.55 11.75
C ASN A 27 27.95 42.47 12.99
N HIS A 28 28.71 41.37 13.14
CA HIS A 28 29.57 41.07 14.29
C HIS A 28 28.85 41.05 15.65
N SER A 29 27.54 40.78 15.67
CA SER A 29 26.80 40.63 16.92
C SER A 29 27.27 39.40 17.71
N SER A 30 27.22 39.45 19.04
CA SER A 30 27.56 38.30 19.89
C SER A 30 26.53 37.17 19.80
N CYS A 31 27.00 35.93 19.80
CA CYS A 31 26.13 34.75 19.82
C CYS A 31 25.60 34.46 21.24
N GLU A 32 24.53 33.69 21.34
CA GLU A 32 23.92 33.27 22.60
C GLU A 32 24.95 32.49 23.47
N PRO A 33 25.27 32.94 24.70
CA PRO A 33 26.34 32.35 25.52
C PRO A 33 26.12 30.88 25.89
N ALA A 34 24.86 30.43 25.94
CA ALA A 34 24.51 29.07 26.35
C ALA A 34 24.72 28.04 25.23
N ASN A 35 24.44 28.39 23.97
CA ASN A 35 24.37 27.41 22.87
C ASN A 35 25.01 27.86 21.56
N GLY A 36 25.51 29.11 21.48
CA GLY A 36 26.26 29.61 20.32
C GLY A 36 25.42 30.13 19.17
N THR A 37 24.10 30.25 19.35
CA THR A 37 23.17 30.66 18.28
C THR A 37 23.26 32.15 17.98
N CYS A 38 23.30 32.53 16.70
CA CYS A 38 23.22 33.92 16.27
C CYS A 38 21.76 34.36 16.09
N LEU A 39 21.19 35.07 17.08
CA LEU A 39 19.78 35.47 17.08
C LEU A 39 19.38 36.38 15.91
N GLN A 40 20.32 37.17 15.38
CA GLN A 40 20.10 38.07 14.23
C GLN A 40 20.43 37.43 12.88
N GLY A 41 20.75 36.13 12.85
CA GLY A 41 21.13 35.40 11.64
C GLY A 41 22.64 35.44 11.35
N CYS A 42 23.03 34.84 10.22
CA CYS A 42 24.43 34.69 9.79
C CYS A 42 24.82 35.68 8.72
N GLU A 43 26.10 36.06 8.69
CA GLU A 43 26.66 36.83 7.58
C GLU A 43 26.48 36.13 6.23
N PRO A 44 26.40 36.89 5.11
CA PRO A 44 26.21 36.34 3.79
C PRO A 44 27.26 35.27 3.48
N GLY A 45 26.79 34.05 3.19
CA GLY A 45 27.67 32.93 2.91
C GLY A 45 27.94 32.02 4.10
N TYR A 46 27.26 32.17 5.24
CA TYR A 46 27.32 31.20 6.36
C TYR A 46 25.95 30.57 6.67
N LYS A 47 25.95 29.33 7.18
CA LYS A 47 24.70 28.58 7.48
C LYS A 47 24.17 28.85 8.89
N THR A 48 22.87 29.14 9.00
CA THR A 48 22.13 29.22 10.29
C THR A 48 22.03 27.85 10.96
N PRO A 49 21.94 27.78 12.31
CA PRO A 49 21.81 28.88 13.26
C PRO A 49 23.12 29.32 13.95
N LEU A 50 24.21 28.56 13.78
CA LEU A 50 25.50 28.80 14.46
C LEU A 50 26.51 29.59 13.62
N CYS A 51 26.30 29.71 12.30
CA CYS A 51 27.12 30.52 11.39
C CYS A 51 28.60 30.11 11.29
N ILE A 52 28.90 28.82 11.47
CA ILE A 52 30.28 28.29 11.47
C ILE A 52 30.70 27.79 10.08
N GLU A 53 29.76 27.25 9.29
CA GLU A 53 30.06 26.69 7.97
C GLU A 53 29.77 27.68 6.83
N ALA A 54 30.75 27.87 5.94
CA ALA A 54 30.57 28.62 4.71
C ALA A 54 29.67 27.86 3.69
N SER A 55 28.76 28.58 3.06
CA SER A 55 27.81 28.12 2.06
C SER A 55 28.46 28.19 0.68
N ASN A 56 28.90 27.04 0.16
CA ASN A 56 29.47 26.95 -1.18
C ASN A 56 28.39 27.20 -2.24
N LYS A 57 28.37 28.39 -2.82
CA LYS A 57 27.77 28.65 -4.15
C LYS A 57 28.88 28.66 -5.19
N VAL A 58 28.85 27.69 -6.12
CA VAL A 58 29.69 27.70 -7.33
C VAL A 58 29.03 28.61 -8.38
N SER A 59 29.75 29.65 -8.80
CA SER A 59 29.46 30.43 -10.01
C SER A 59 30.73 30.48 -10.87
N MET A 60 30.59 30.18 -12.16
CA MET A 60 31.65 30.14 -13.17
C MET A 60 32.19 31.52 -13.53
N ARG A 61 33.52 31.65 -13.66
CA ARG A 61 34.19 32.24 -14.85
C ARG A 61 35.69 31.91 -14.88
N ALA A 62 36.16 31.65 -16.08
CA ALA A 62 37.48 31.11 -16.44
C ALA A 62 38.62 32.14 -16.39
N SER A 63 39.87 31.66 -16.25
CA SER A 63 41.07 32.05 -17.04
C SER A 63 42.31 31.23 -16.62
N PHE A 64 43.28 31.13 -17.52
CA PHE A 64 44.31 30.08 -17.68
C PHE A 64 45.55 30.14 -16.75
N LEU A 65 46.04 28.94 -16.39
CA LEU A 65 47.42 28.40 -16.14
C LEU A 65 48.61 29.30 -15.67
N PRO A 66 49.59 28.77 -14.89
CA PRO A 66 50.30 27.51 -15.17
C PRO A 66 50.29 26.48 -14.02
N ILE A 67 49.73 25.31 -14.32
CA ILE A 67 49.67 24.12 -13.48
C ILE A 67 50.58 23.10 -14.12
N VAL A 68 51.80 22.92 -13.60
CA VAL A 68 52.60 21.72 -13.94
C VAL A 68 53.25 21.09 -12.71
N VAL A 69 53.47 21.82 -11.61
CA VAL A 69 54.11 21.24 -10.42
C VAL A 69 53.09 20.67 -9.42
N ALA A 70 51.91 21.28 -9.28
CA ALA A 70 50.91 20.86 -8.27
C ALA A 70 50.10 19.59 -8.64
N VAL A 71 50.00 19.23 -9.92
CA VAL A 71 49.17 18.08 -10.35
C VAL A 71 49.85 16.74 -10.06
N VAL A 72 51.19 16.69 -10.07
CA VAL A 72 51.92 15.46 -9.76
C VAL A 72 51.75 15.10 -8.28
N ASP A 73 51.82 16.09 -7.38
CA ASP A 73 51.65 15.87 -5.94
C ASP A 73 50.21 15.48 -5.57
N ILE A 74 49.22 16.09 -6.21
CA ILE A 74 47.80 15.76 -6.00
C ILE A 74 47.49 14.35 -6.52
N LEU A 75 48.02 13.96 -7.69
CA LEU A 75 47.85 12.62 -8.23
C LEU A 75 48.51 11.54 -7.35
N LEU A 76 49.66 11.84 -6.75
CA LEU A 76 50.34 10.96 -5.79
C LEU A 76 49.51 10.75 -4.51
N VAL A 77 48.95 11.82 -3.95
CA VAL A 77 48.08 11.74 -2.77
C VAL A 77 46.80 10.96 -3.07
N VAL A 78 46.18 11.19 -4.23
CA VAL A 78 44.97 10.44 -4.66
C VAL A 78 45.29 8.96 -4.86
N LEU A 79 46.45 8.63 -5.44
CA LEU A 79 46.88 7.23 -5.61
C LEU A 79 47.07 6.55 -4.25
N ILE A 80 47.69 7.23 -3.29
CA ILE A 80 47.87 6.72 -1.92
C ILE A 80 46.50 6.49 -1.24
N ILE A 81 45.55 7.42 -1.37
CA ILE A 81 44.19 7.26 -0.82
C ILE A 81 43.48 6.07 -1.45
N VAL A 82 43.58 5.87 -2.77
CA VAL A 82 42.98 4.72 -3.46
C VAL A 82 43.59 3.40 -3.00
N VAL A 83 44.92 3.35 -2.84
CA VAL A 83 45.62 2.16 -2.32
C VAL A 83 45.20 1.86 -0.89
N VAL A 84 45.11 2.86 -0.02
CA VAL A 84 44.62 2.71 1.36
C VAL A 84 43.17 2.21 1.38
N LEU A 85 42.29 2.76 0.54
CA LEU A 85 40.89 2.32 0.43
C LEU A 85 40.78 0.88 -0.09
N LEU A 86 41.65 0.46 -1.02
CA LEU A 86 41.73 -0.93 -1.49
C LEU A 86 42.27 -1.87 -0.41
N ILE A 87 43.27 -1.46 0.38
CA ILE A 87 43.77 -2.23 1.53
C ILE A 87 42.68 -2.36 2.62
N VAL A 88 41.93 -1.30 2.90
CA VAL A 88 40.81 -1.34 3.85
C VAL A 88 39.68 -2.24 3.33
N ARG A 89 39.34 -2.18 2.03
CA ARG A 89 38.35 -3.06 1.41
C ARG A 89 38.76 -4.53 1.44
N THR A 90 40.03 -4.83 1.17
CA THR A 90 40.55 -6.21 1.20
C THR A 90 40.62 -6.75 2.63
N LYS A 91 41.03 -5.93 3.61
CA LYS A 91 40.97 -6.29 5.05
C LYS A 91 39.53 -6.50 5.55
N ARG A 92 38.57 -5.67 5.13
CA ARG A 92 37.13 -5.86 5.44
C ARG A 92 36.58 -7.14 4.81
N LYS A 93 36.93 -7.45 3.55
CA LYS A 93 36.54 -8.71 2.90
C LYS A 93 37.18 -9.92 3.57
N LYS A 94 38.42 -9.82 4.06
CA LYS A 94 39.10 -10.89 4.81
C LYS A 94 38.45 -11.14 6.16
N LYS A 95 38.15 -10.08 6.93
CA LYS A 95 37.37 -10.19 8.19
C LYS A 95 35.96 -10.77 7.98
N LEU A 96 35.29 -10.40 6.89
CA LEU A 96 33.97 -10.95 6.56
C LEU A 96 34.05 -12.43 6.15
N LYS A 97 35.14 -12.86 5.47
CA LYS A 97 35.41 -14.28 5.18
C LYS A 97 35.75 -15.07 6.44
N GLU A 98 36.57 -14.53 7.34
CA GLU A 98 36.90 -15.14 8.64
C GLU A 98 35.65 -15.26 9.53
N ALA A 99 34.79 -14.24 9.57
CA ALA A 99 33.50 -14.31 10.26
C ALA A 99 32.55 -15.36 9.65
N ARG A 100 32.54 -15.51 8.33
CA ARG A 100 31.72 -16.54 7.64
C ARG A 100 32.23 -17.96 7.91
N MET A 101 33.56 -18.14 7.97
CA MET A 101 34.18 -19.42 8.32
C MET A 101 33.92 -19.80 9.78
N ASN A 102 33.92 -18.83 10.70
CA ASN A 102 33.60 -19.06 12.10
C ASN A 102 32.11 -19.41 12.33
N ILE A 103 31.21 -18.88 11.50
CA ILE A 103 29.78 -19.23 11.51
C ILE A 103 29.57 -20.66 10.97
N LEU A 104 30.25 -21.02 9.88
CA LEU A 104 30.21 -22.37 9.32
C LEU A 104 30.81 -23.43 10.26
N SER A 105 31.83 -23.09 11.06
CA SER A 105 32.37 -23.99 12.09
C SER A 105 31.48 -24.08 13.34
N ALA A 106 30.64 -23.08 13.61
CA ALA A 106 29.66 -23.12 14.70
C ALA A 106 28.43 -23.96 14.32
N GLU A 107 28.00 -23.92 13.07
CA GLU A 107 26.92 -24.77 12.53
C GLU A 107 27.30 -26.26 12.47
N GLN A 108 28.60 -26.60 12.40
CA GLN A 108 29.07 -27.99 12.50
C GLN A 108 29.12 -28.55 13.93
N HIS A 109 29.03 -27.69 14.95
CA HIS A 109 29.09 -28.11 16.36
C HIS A 109 27.72 -28.34 17.02
N GLU A 110 26.61 -28.07 16.31
CA GLU A 110 25.24 -28.27 16.82
C GLU A 110 24.55 -29.55 16.30
N GLU A 111 25.18 -30.29 15.38
CA GLU A 111 24.73 -31.62 14.92
C GLU A 111 25.64 -32.77 15.42
N LEU A 112 26.00 -32.78 16.71
CA LEU A 112 26.63 -33.96 17.31
C LEU A 112 26.36 -34.09 18.82
N PHE A 113 25.10 -34.30 19.20
CA PHE A 113 24.70 -34.97 20.43
C PHE A 113 23.36 -35.70 20.19
N ASP A 114 23.41 -36.86 19.54
CA ASP A 114 22.67 -38.03 20.04
C ASP A 114 23.21 -39.33 19.42
N ASP A 115 23.39 -40.31 20.31
CA ASP A 115 23.61 -41.75 20.13
C ASP A 115 24.87 -42.36 19.48
N THR A 116 25.67 -42.92 20.40
CA THR A 116 26.62 -44.05 20.32
C THR A 116 26.09 -45.33 19.66
N ASN A 117 26.85 -45.93 18.74
CA ASN A 117 27.46 -47.27 18.89
C ASN A 117 28.25 -47.77 17.65
N HIS A 118 29.54 -48.00 17.90
CA HIS A 118 30.40 -49.12 17.47
C HIS A 118 30.91 -49.32 16.02
N THR A 119 32.24 -49.09 15.93
CA THR A 119 33.35 -49.87 15.31
C THR A 119 33.69 -49.76 13.82
N ASP A 120 34.88 -49.13 13.60
CA ASP A 120 36.09 -49.60 12.88
C ASP A 120 36.00 -49.80 11.34
N ASP A 121 36.90 -49.32 10.46
CA ASP A 121 38.24 -48.75 10.62
C ASP A 121 38.83 -48.25 9.26
N VAL A 122 39.88 -47.43 9.37
CA VAL A 122 41.04 -47.20 8.46
C VAL A 122 40.87 -46.52 7.05
N ILE A 123 40.94 -45.19 7.07
CA ILE A 123 42.02 -44.31 6.53
C ILE A 123 42.98 -44.91 5.47
N THR A 124 43.15 -44.31 4.28
CA THR A 124 44.36 -43.52 3.90
C THR A 124 44.30 -42.88 2.50
N ARG A 125 44.92 -41.69 2.41
CA ARG A 125 45.67 -41.12 1.26
C ARG A 125 44.90 -40.48 0.09
N ALA A 126 44.71 -39.17 0.19
CA ALA A 126 44.87 -38.27 -0.95
C ALA A 126 45.48 -36.93 -0.51
N ALA A 127 46.82 -36.89 -0.45
CA ALA A 127 47.59 -35.67 -0.42
C ALA A 127 48.88 -35.89 -1.23
N SER A 128 48.96 -35.32 -2.43
CA SER A 128 50.17 -34.68 -2.95
C SER A 128 49.98 -34.18 -4.39
N CYS A 129 50.07 -32.85 -4.49
CA CYS A 129 50.88 -32.09 -5.45
C CYS A 129 50.68 -32.26 -6.97
N LEU A 130 50.05 -31.22 -7.54
CA LEU A 130 50.57 -30.37 -8.62
C LEU A 130 51.97 -30.74 -9.18
N LYS A 131 52.07 -30.93 -10.51
CA LYS A 131 52.92 -30.12 -11.41
C LYS A 131 52.86 -30.57 -12.88
N GLU A 132 52.62 -29.57 -13.74
CA GLU A 132 53.26 -29.25 -15.02
C GLU A 132 53.34 -30.21 -16.24
N ASN A 133 53.10 -29.56 -17.38
CA ASN A 133 53.69 -29.69 -18.72
C ASN A 133 52.93 -30.43 -19.85
N LYS A 134 52.34 -29.58 -20.71
CA LYS A 134 52.63 -29.34 -22.14
C LYS A 134 52.64 -30.50 -23.17
N GLU A 135 51.91 -30.18 -24.25
CA GLU A 135 52.14 -30.49 -25.68
C GLU A 135 51.93 -31.95 -26.15
N THR A 136 50.93 -32.20 -27.01
CA THR A 136 51.09 -32.28 -28.49
C THR A 136 49.79 -32.70 -29.22
N GLN A 137 49.49 -31.96 -30.30
CA GLN A 137 49.04 -32.35 -31.65
C GLN A 137 48.02 -33.50 -31.92
N ASP A 138 46.90 -33.07 -32.52
CA ASP A 138 46.53 -33.31 -33.94
C ASP A 138 45.50 -34.42 -34.32
N LYS A 139 44.69 -34.03 -35.33
CA LYS A 139 43.82 -34.80 -36.26
C LYS A 139 42.45 -35.32 -35.80
N GLY A 140 41.42 -34.50 -36.06
CA GLY A 140 40.66 -34.57 -37.32
C GLY A 140 39.71 -35.75 -37.58
N ARG A 141 38.45 -35.38 -37.87
CA ARG A 141 37.59 -35.84 -39.00
C ARG A 141 36.31 -36.64 -38.64
N SER A 142 35.20 -35.88 -38.62
CA SER A 142 34.09 -35.95 -39.60
C SER A 142 33.26 -37.24 -39.83
N LEU A 143 31.95 -37.05 -39.65
CA LEU A 143 30.81 -37.45 -40.52
C LEU A 143 29.99 -38.73 -40.25
N THR A 144 28.70 -38.44 -39.97
CA THR A 144 27.46 -38.90 -40.65
C THR A 144 26.68 -40.15 -40.22
N LYS A 145 25.41 -39.84 -39.87
CA LYS A 145 24.12 -40.41 -40.33
C LYS A 145 23.74 -41.85 -39.94
N GLY A 146 22.62 -41.96 -39.21
CA GLY A 146 21.39 -42.51 -39.81
C GLY A 146 20.68 -43.68 -39.09
N PHE A 147 19.41 -43.44 -38.74
CA PHE A 147 18.23 -44.33 -38.81
C PHE A 147 17.87 -45.36 -37.70
N LEU A 148 16.76 -45.03 -37.01
CA LEU A 148 15.53 -45.80 -36.64
C LEU A 148 15.56 -47.20 -35.98
N SER A 149 14.83 -47.27 -34.84
CA SER A 149 13.72 -48.20 -34.51
C SER A 149 13.90 -49.27 -33.39
N ASP A 150 13.01 -49.15 -32.39
CA ASP A 150 12.30 -50.17 -31.59
C ASP A 150 12.90 -50.91 -30.35
N LYS A 151 12.18 -50.68 -29.23
CA LYS A 151 11.70 -51.61 -28.16
C LYS A 151 12.58 -52.03 -26.96
N ASN A 152 12.09 -51.53 -25.81
CA ASN A 152 11.80 -52.16 -24.51
C ASN A 152 12.88 -52.82 -23.61
N GLU A 153 12.84 -52.30 -22.37
CA GLU A 153 12.95 -52.95 -21.05
C GLU A 153 14.30 -53.16 -20.32
N THR A 154 14.33 -52.55 -19.12
CA THR A 154 15.00 -52.96 -17.86
C THR A 154 16.53 -53.04 -17.82
N ASN A 155 17.19 -52.10 -17.12
CA ASN A 155 17.57 -52.22 -15.70
C ASN A 155 18.40 -51.00 -15.24
N LYS A 156 18.34 -50.71 -13.93
CA LYS A 156 19.13 -49.68 -13.25
C LYS A 156 20.63 -49.95 -13.37
N ASN A 157 21.42 -48.94 -13.76
CA ASN A 157 22.53 -48.45 -12.94
C ASN A 157 23.11 -47.13 -13.47
N CYS A 158 23.62 -46.36 -12.49
CA CYS A 158 24.12 -45.01 -12.53
C CYS A 158 25.44 -44.90 -13.30
N SER A 159 25.53 -43.93 -14.23
CA SER A 159 26.79 -43.35 -14.68
C SER A 159 26.60 -41.87 -14.94
N ILE A 160 27.42 -41.09 -14.25
CA ILE A 160 27.49 -39.63 -14.23
C ILE A 160 28.15 -39.18 -15.53
N GLU A 161 27.43 -38.38 -16.33
CA GLU A 161 28.06 -37.51 -17.33
C GLU A 161 27.42 -36.12 -17.25
N ASP A 162 28.30 -35.13 -17.13
CA ASP A 162 28.01 -33.71 -17.00
C ASP A 162 27.32 -33.15 -18.24
N GLU A 163 26.05 -32.76 -18.12
CA GLU A 163 25.46 -31.73 -18.96
C GLU A 163 24.78 -30.68 -18.07
N THR A 164 25.17 -29.42 -18.28
CA THR A 164 24.60 -28.24 -17.65
C THR A 164 23.15 -28.03 -18.10
N VAL A 165 22.23 -28.70 -17.40
CA VAL A 165 20.78 -28.52 -17.53
C VAL A 165 20.36 -27.35 -16.63
N TYR A 166 20.35 -26.11 -17.17
CA TYR A 166 19.41 -25.10 -16.68
C TYR A 166 18.03 -25.52 -17.20
N GLY A 167 17.39 -26.41 -16.45
CA GLY A 167 16.12 -27.02 -16.82
C GLY A 167 15.02 -25.98 -17.02
N ASN A 168 14.42 -26.01 -18.20
CA ASN A 168 13.05 -25.57 -18.41
C ASN A 168 12.14 -26.40 -17.49
N GLU A 169 11.96 -25.99 -16.22
CA GLU A 169 10.75 -26.37 -15.50
C GLU A 169 9.59 -25.83 -16.32
N SER A 170 8.88 -26.73 -17.00
CA SER A 170 7.81 -26.33 -17.88
C SER A 170 6.76 -25.60 -17.03
N PHE A 171 6.55 -24.31 -17.28
CA PHE A 171 5.50 -23.49 -16.65
C PHE A 171 4.08 -23.96 -17.06
N THR A 172 3.87 -25.25 -17.33
CA THR A 172 2.69 -25.80 -18.02
C THR A 172 1.56 -26.20 -17.09
N HIS A 173 1.79 -26.23 -15.77
CA HIS A 173 0.78 -26.71 -14.84
C HIS A 173 -0.22 -25.62 -14.45
N SER A 174 -1.33 -25.54 -15.19
CA SER A 174 -2.45 -24.69 -14.82
C SER A 174 -3.10 -25.14 -13.50
N ILE A 175 -3.49 -24.17 -12.68
CA ILE A 175 -4.12 -24.38 -11.37
C ILE A 175 -5.64 -24.20 -11.51
N GLN A 176 -6.42 -25.16 -11.05
CA GLN A 176 -7.88 -24.99 -10.94
C GLN A 176 -8.20 -23.92 -9.89
N VAL A 177 -9.15 -23.02 -10.17
CA VAL A 177 -9.43 -21.86 -9.32
C VAL A 177 -9.88 -22.24 -7.90
N ASP A 178 -10.57 -23.36 -7.74
CA ASP A 178 -11.00 -23.93 -6.45
C ASP A 178 -9.82 -24.44 -5.60
N LYS A 179 -8.75 -24.91 -6.25
CA LYS A 179 -7.53 -25.42 -5.60
C LYS A 179 -6.51 -24.33 -5.25
N LEU A 180 -6.77 -23.07 -5.60
CA LEU A 180 -5.83 -21.96 -5.34
C LEU A 180 -5.44 -21.86 -3.85
N GLN A 181 -6.37 -22.09 -2.93
CA GLN A 181 -6.09 -22.04 -1.50
C GLN A 181 -5.03 -23.08 -1.07
N GLU A 182 -5.15 -24.30 -1.57
CA GLU A 182 -4.24 -25.40 -1.25
C GLU A 182 -2.85 -25.15 -1.84
N VAL A 183 -2.79 -24.65 -3.08
CA VAL A 183 -1.53 -24.29 -3.74
C VAL A 183 -0.83 -23.17 -2.97
N ILE A 184 -1.57 -22.14 -2.54
CA ILE A 184 -1.03 -21.03 -1.74
C ILE A 184 -0.49 -21.55 -0.41
N ALA A 185 -1.27 -22.34 0.33
CA ALA A 185 -0.85 -22.89 1.61
C ALA A 185 0.46 -23.70 1.47
N ARG A 186 0.56 -24.55 0.45
CA ARG A 186 1.77 -25.31 0.14
C ARG A 186 2.96 -24.42 -0.23
N LYS A 187 2.76 -23.38 -1.05
CA LYS A 187 3.84 -22.46 -1.46
C LYS A 187 4.32 -21.55 -0.33
N MET A 188 3.48 -21.29 0.68
CA MET A 188 3.84 -20.51 1.88
C MET A 188 4.70 -21.27 2.89
N THR A 189 4.76 -22.61 2.81
CA THR A 189 5.60 -23.43 3.71
C THR A 189 7.08 -23.04 3.63
N ASN A 190 7.82 -23.31 4.71
CA ASN A 190 9.28 -23.09 4.81
C ASN A 190 9.71 -21.66 4.42
N GLY A 191 8.98 -20.65 4.91
CA GLY A 191 9.30 -19.24 4.65
C GLY A 191 9.05 -18.81 3.20
N ASN A 192 7.92 -19.23 2.62
CA ASN A 192 7.52 -18.98 1.23
C ASN A 192 8.45 -19.59 0.17
N ARG A 193 9.08 -20.73 0.46
CA ARG A 193 10.07 -21.35 -0.45
C ARG A 193 9.49 -21.63 -1.83
N GLY A 194 8.24 -22.13 -1.89
CA GLY A 194 7.58 -22.45 -3.16
C GLY A 194 7.32 -21.22 -4.04
N PHE A 195 7.00 -20.06 -3.44
CA PHE A 195 6.88 -18.81 -4.19
C PHE A 195 8.24 -18.29 -4.66
N LYS A 196 9.26 -18.33 -3.79
CA LYS A 196 10.61 -17.88 -4.12
C LYS A 196 11.21 -18.70 -5.26
N SER A 197 11.06 -20.02 -5.24
CA SER A 197 11.58 -20.91 -6.27
C SER A 197 10.94 -20.66 -7.65
N GLU A 198 9.61 -20.65 -7.71
CA GLU A 198 8.89 -20.42 -8.98
C GLU A 198 9.16 -19.01 -9.55
N TYR A 199 9.25 -18.00 -8.67
CA TYR A 199 9.60 -16.65 -9.09
C TYR A 199 11.04 -16.55 -9.60
N ALA A 200 11.99 -17.23 -8.97
CA ALA A 200 13.40 -17.26 -9.37
C ALA A 200 13.61 -17.98 -10.71
N ALA A 201 12.71 -18.88 -11.10
CA ALA A 201 12.75 -19.55 -12.41
C ALA A 201 12.32 -18.64 -13.57
N LEU A 202 11.63 -17.52 -13.31
CA LEU A 202 11.24 -16.57 -14.35
C LEU A 202 12.45 -15.83 -14.92
N PRO A 203 12.50 -15.55 -16.23
CA PRO A 203 13.64 -14.86 -16.84
C PRO A 203 13.82 -13.47 -16.22
N TYR A 204 15.06 -13.12 -15.90
CA TYR A 204 15.41 -11.84 -15.28
C TYR A 204 16.26 -10.99 -16.22
N GLY A 205 16.02 -9.67 -16.22
CA GLY A 205 16.76 -8.73 -17.06
C GLY A 205 16.25 -8.67 -18.51
N GLU A 206 17.06 -8.09 -19.38
CA GLU A 206 16.74 -7.91 -20.79
C GLU A 206 16.88 -9.22 -21.57
N THR A 207 15.78 -9.71 -22.12
CA THR A 207 15.76 -10.93 -22.96
C THR A 207 15.63 -10.62 -24.46
N HIS A 208 15.28 -9.38 -24.80
CA HIS A 208 15.10 -8.89 -26.17
C HIS A 208 15.77 -7.52 -26.33
N THR A 209 15.98 -7.08 -27.57
CA THR A 209 16.62 -5.81 -27.88
C THR A 209 15.82 -4.60 -27.38
N CYS A 210 16.53 -3.55 -26.97
CA CYS A 210 15.99 -2.29 -26.47
C CYS A 210 16.69 -1.11 -27.17
N ASP A 211 17.10 -1.28 -28.42
CA ASP A 211 18.04 -0.40 -29.10
C ASP A 211 17.44 0.99 -29.29
N VAL A 212 16.13 1.08 -29.58
CA VAL A 212 15.43 2.36 -29.76
C VAL A 212 15.40 3.16 -28.47
N GLY A 213 15.10 2.51 -27.33
CA GLY A 213 15.05 3.17 -26.02
C GLY A 213 16.42 3.62 -25.51
N LYS A 214 17.49 2.97 -25.98
CA LYS A 214 18.89 3.28 -25.62
C LYS A 214 19.55 4.31 -26.53
N ARG A 215 18.89 4.79 -27.58
CA ARG A 215 19.44 5.84 -28.47
C ARG A 215 19.70 7.14 -27.69
N PRO A 216 20.78 7.89 -27.99
CA PRO A 216 21.13 9.13 -27.29
C PRO A 216 19.97 10.12 -27.14
N GLU A 217 19.15 10.28 -28.19
CA GLU A 217 17.99 11.16 -28.24
C GLU A 217 16.82 10.71 -27.35
N ASN A 218 16.73 9.42 -27.02
CA ASN A 218 15.63 8.83 -26.24
C ASN A 218 16.00 8.56 -24.77
N ILE A 219 17.29 8.56 -24.41
CA ILE A 219 17.74 8.28 -23.04
C ILE A 219 17.05 9.19 -22.02
N LEU A 220 16.89 10.49 -22.33
CA LEU A 220 16.26 11.47 -21.44
C LEU A 220 14.74 11.31 -21.34
N LYS A 221 14.12 10.53 -22.22
CA LYS A 221 12.69 10.20 -22.23
C LYS A 221 12.36 8.96 -21.39
N ASN A 222 13.36 8.41 -20.70
CA ASN A 222 13.19 7.28 -19.78
C ASN A 222 13.34 7.76 -18.34
N ARG A 223 12.35 7.48 -17.50
CA ARG A 223 12.42 7.76 -16.06
C ARG A 223 13.56 7.00 -15.38
N PHE A 224 13.85 5.78 -15.84
CA PHE A 224 14.91 4.94 -15.28
C PHE A 224 15.90 4.52 -16.37
N ARG A 225 17.20 4.69 -16.09
CA ARG A 225 18.31 4.32 -17.01
C ARG A 225 18.52 2.82 -17.19
N THR A 226 17.70 2.00 -16.54
CA THR A 226 17.80 0.54 -16.53
C THR A 226 16.51 -0.14 -16.99
N ILE A 227 15.45 0.62 -17.31
CA ILE A 227 14.16 0.08 -17.71
C ILE A 227 13.81 0.66 -19.08
N PHE A 228 14.11 -0.09 -20.12
CA PHE A 228 13.82 0.28 -21.51
C PHE A 228 12.70 -0.61 -22.08
N PRO A 229 11.90 -0.09 -23.02
CA PRO A 229 10.93 -0.91 -23.73
C PRO A 229 11.64 -1.84 -24.71
N TYR A 230 11.18 -3.09 -24.85
CA TYR A 230 11.65 -3.95 -25.93
C TYR A 230 11.18 -3.44 -27.29
N ASP A 231 12.05 -3.51 -28.30
CA ASP A 231 11.78 -2.90 -29.61
C ASP A 231 10.60 -3.54 -30.34
N HIS A 232 10.44 -4.87 -30.25
CA HIS A 232 9.42 -5.62 -30.99
C HIS A 232 7.98 -5.37 -30.50
N SER A 233 7.81 -4.92 -29.26
CA SER A 233 6.52 -4.74 -28.59
C SER A 233 6.26 -3.29 -28.16
N ARG A 234 7.19 -2.37 -28.41
CA ARG A 234 7.04 -0.97 -28.01
C ARG A 234 5.84 -0.32 -28.69
N VAL A 235 5.28 0.69 -28.05
CA VAL A 235 4.32 1.58 -28.71
C VAL A 235 5.12 2.55 -29.59
N VAL A 236 4.69 2.69 -30.84
CA VAL A 236 5.31 3.59 -31.83
C VAL A 236 4.37 4.77 -32.04
N LEU A 237 4.84 5.98 -31.76
CA LEU A 237 4.04 7.19 -31.92
C LEU A 237 4.06 7.69 -33.36
N SER A 238 2.94 8.26 -33.81
CA SER A 238 2.85 8.95 -35.09
C SER A 238 3.70 10.22 -35.06
N VAL A 239 4.63 10.31 -36.00
CA VAL A 239 5.52 11.46 -36.21
C VAL A 239 4.72 12.59 -36.87
N THR A 240 4.80 13.80 -36.33
CA THR A 240 4.22 15.02 -36.90
C THR A 240 5.31 16.07 -37.13
N SER A 241 5.01 17.17 -37.83
CA SER A 241 5.94 18.29 -37.98
C SER A 241 6.36 18.87 -36.63
N ASP A 242 5.43 18.87 -35.67
CA ASP A 242 5.60 19.51 -34.37
C ASP A 242 6.27 18.56 -33.35
N ASP A 243 6.07 17.25 -33.49
CA ASP A 243 6.64 16.22 -32.61
C ASP A 243 7.33 15.11 -33.43
N PRO A 244 8.62 15.28 -33.80
CA PRO A 244 9.32 14.38 -34.72
C PRO A 244 9.72 13.02 -34.13
N SER A 245 9.49 12.80 -32.83
CA SER A 245 9.87 11.58 -32.12
C SER A 245 8.78 10.51 -32.18
N ASP A 246 9.12 9.30 -32.61
CA ASP A 246 8.25 8.12 -32.57
C ASP A 246 8.30 7.36 -31.22
N TYR A 247 9.14 7.82 -30.29
CA TYR A 247 9.46 7.12 -29.06
C TYR A 247 8.58 7.50 -27.86
N ILE A 248 8.18 6.47 -27.11
CA ILE A 248 7.69 6.54 -25.73
C ILE A 248 8.09 5.24 -25.01
N ASN A 249 8.39 5.32 -23.71
CA ASN A 249 8.69 4.13 -22.90
C ASN A 249 7.40 3.38 -22.51
N ALA A 250 6.85 2.65 -23.47
CA ALA A 250 5.66 1.83 -23.32
C ALA A 250 5.76 0.57 -24.18
N ASN A 251 5.17 -0.53 -23.72
CA ASN A 251 5.02 -1.76 -24.49
C ASN A 251 3.58 -2.23 -24.48
N TYR A 252 3.14 -2.81 -25.60
CA TYR A 252 1.92 -3.57 -25.63
C TYR A 252 2.09 -4.90 -24.88
N ILE A 253 1.07 -5.28 -24.10
CA ILE A 253 0.99 -6.58 -23.46
C ILE A 253 -0.24 -7.30 -24.00
N ASN A 254 -0.05 -8.56 -24.39
CA ASN A 254 -1.14 -9.42 -24.84
C ASN A 254 -2.02 -9.84 -23.66
N GLY A 255 -3.33 -9.79 -23.85
CA GLY A 255 -4.28 -10.27 -22.87
C GLY A 255 -4.88 -11.62 -23.28
N PRO A 256 -5.77 -12.17 -22.45
CA PRO A 256 -6.40 -13.47 -22.71
C PRO A 256 -7.42 -13.39 -23.86
N ASN A 257 -7.91 -12.20 -24.20
CA ASN A 257 -8.96 -12.04 -25.22
C ASN A 257 -8.41 -11.56 -26.55
N ARG A 258 -7.32 -10.78 -26.54
CA ARG A 258 -6.71 -10.23 -27.74
C ARG A 258 -5.24 -9.88 -27.57
N ILE A 259 -4.57 -9.81 -28.70
CA ILE A 259 -3.24 -9.21 -28.85
C ILE A 259 -3.34 -7.70 -28.55
N LYS A 260 -2.32 -7.11 -27.92
CA LYS A 260 -2.28 -5.69 -27.53
C LYS A 260 -3.49 -5.24 -26.68
N GLU A 261 -3.87 -6.05 -25.70
CA GLU A 261 -5.01 -5.76 -24.82
C GLU A 261 -4.70 -4.69 -23.78
N TYR A 262 -3.42 -4.55 -23.41
CA TYR A 262 -2.93 -3.56 -22.47
C TYR A 262 -1.73 -2.81 -23.06
N ILE A 263 -1.49 -1.62 -22.52
CA ILE A 263 -0.24 -0.88 -22.70
C ILE A 263 0.37 -0.70 -21.31
N ALA A 264 1.54 -1.27 -21.08
CA ALA A 264 2.33 -1.06 -19.87
C ALA A 264 3.36 0.05 -20.13
N THR A 265 3.26 1.15 -19.39
CA THR A 265 4.10 2.34 -19.57
C THR A 265 4.67 2.82 -18.25
N GLU A 266 5.79 3.52 -18.28
CA GLU A 266 6.25 4.29 -17.13
C GLU A 266 5.30 5.45 -16.81
N GLY A 267 5.34 5.93 -15.56
CA GLY A 267 4.60 7.12 -15.20
C GLY A 267 5.23 8.34 -15.86
N PRO A 268 4.45 9.18 -16.57
CA PRO A 268 4.98 10.28 -17.35
C PRO A 268 5.77 11.25 -16.47
N VAL A 269 6.78 11.86 -17.07
CA VAL A 269 7.58 12.95 -16.50
C VAL A 269 7.32 14.21 -17.30
N GLU A 270 7.77 15.36 -16.79
CA GLU A 270 7.50 16.67 -17.39
C GLU A 270 7.86 16.73 -18.90
N ASN A 271 8.99 16.13 -19.28
CA ASN A 271 9.46 16.10 -20.66
C ASN A 271 8.88 14.96 -21.52
N THR A 272 7.94 14.14 -21.01
CA THR A 272 7.28 13.05 -21.77
C THR A 272 5.75 13.06 -21.69
N VAL A 273 5.17 14.05 -21.01
CA VAL A 273 3.72 14.16 -20.84
C VAL A 273 2.97 14.39 -22.16
N VAL A 274 3.62 15.08 -23.11
CA VAL A 274 3.07 15.30 -24.46
C VAL A 274 2.99 13.97 -25.21
N GLU A 275 4.07 13.19 -25.23
CA GLU A 275 4.09 11.86 -25.82
C GLU A 275 3.08 10.92 -25.17
N PHE A 276 2.91 11.00 -23.85
CA PHE A 276 1.90 10.21 -23.12
C PHE A 276 0.49 10.51 -23.63
N TRP A 277 0.07 11.78 -23.66
CA TRP A 277 -1.28 12.13 -24.13
C TRP A 277 -1.48 11.88 -25.63
N ARG A 278 -0.42 12.02 -26.45
CA ARG A 278 -0.43 11.61 -27.85
C ARG A 278 -0.67 10.10 -28.00
N MET A 279 -0.01 9.28 -27.18
CA MET A 279 -0.26 7.83 -27.12
C MET A 279 -1.71 7.52 -26.77
N ILE A 280 -2.26 8.15 -25.72
CA ILE A 280 -3.66 7.96 -25.29
C ILE A 280 -4.63 8.26 -26.44
N TRP A 281 -4.40 9.35 -27.16
CA TRP A 281 -5.23 9.76 -28.29
C TRP A 281 -5.13 8.78 -29.47
N GLN A 282 -3.90 8.48 -29.92
CA GLN A 282 -3.59 7.60 -31.05
C GLN A 282 -4.20 6.22 -30.85
N GLU A 283 -3.96 5.61 -29.68
CA GLU A 283 -4.41 4.25 -29.38
C GLU A 283 -5.90 4.18 -28.99
N SER A 284 -6.61 5.32 -29.06
CA SER A 284 -8.03 5.44 -28.75
C SER A 284 -8.38 4.87 -27.37
N VAL A 285 -7.49 5.11 -26.40
CA VAL A 285 -7.59 4.59 -25.03
C VAL A 285 -8.85 5.11 -24.36
N THR A 286 -9.57 4.23 -23.67
CA THR A 286 -10.77 4.60 -22.90
C THR A 286 -10.53 4.59 -21.39
N SER A 287 -9.47 3.92 -20.93
CA SER A 287 -9.21 3.67 -19.52
C SER A 287 -7.71 3.73 -19.21
N ILE A 288 -7.36 4.54 -18.20
CA ILE A 288 -6.00 4.65 -17.65
C ILE A 288 -6.03 4.14 -16.21
N VAL A 289 -5.11 3.24 -15.87
CA VAL A 289 -4.94 2.68 -14.53
C VAL A 289 -3.58 3.11 -13.98
N MET A 290 -3.61 3.92 -12.93
CA MET A 290 -2.45 4.44 -12.20
C MET A 290 -2.35 3.75 -10.84
N LEU A 291 -1.21 3.11 -10.56
CA LEU A 291 -1.01 2.26 -9.37
C LEU A 291 0.01 2.87 -8.37
N THR A 292 -0.01 4.17 -8.22
CA THR A 292 1.00 4.91 -7.45
C THR A 292 0.44 6.25 -6.97
N ASN A 293 0.93 6.69 -5.81
CA ASN A 293 0.65 8.02 -5.28
C ASN A 293 1.62 9.04 -5.86
N LEU A 294 1.22 10.32 -5.88
CA LEU A 294 2.09 11.40 -6.34
C LEU A 294 3.31 11.58 -5.43
N ILE A 295 3.11 11.33 -4.14
CA ILE A 295 4.10 11.36 -3.08
C ILE A 295 4.17 9.97 -2.48
N GLU A 296 5.38 9.44 -2.34
CA GLU A 296 5.66 8.15 -1.69
C GLU A 296 6.83 8.36 -0.73
N GLY A 297 6.60 8.14 0.56
CA GLY A 297 7.46 8.60 1.64
C GLY A 297 7.52 10.14 1.69
N GLU A 298 8.73 10.68 1.74
CA GLU A 298 8.98 12.14 1.77
C GLU A 298 9.22 12.74 0.37
N HIS A 299 9.14 11.93 -0.69
CA HIS A 299 9.56 12.35 -2.03
C HIS A 299 8.37 12.41 -2.99
N ALA A 300 8.20 13.57 -3.65
CA ALA A 300 7.34 13.70 -4.81
C ALA A 300 7.91 12.81 -5.94
N LYS A 301 7.21 11.73 -6.27
CA LYS A 301 7.65 10.78 -7.31
C LYS A 301 7.05 11.08 -8.68
N PHE A 302 5.94 11.82 -8.80
CA PHE A 302 5.21 11.94 -10.07
C PHE A 302 4.84 13.36 -10.46
N PHE A 303 4.89 13.59 -11.77
CA PHE A 303 4.34 14.77 -12.41
C PHE A 303 2.81 14.62 -12.49
N HIS A 304 2.08 15.65 -12.08
CA HIS A 304 0.62 15.69 -12.14
C HIS A 304 0.18 15.95 -13.59
N TYR A 305 -0.06 14.89 -14.36
CA TYR A 305 -0.28 14.96 -15.81
C TYR A 305 -1.75 15.20 -16.22
N TRP A 306 -2.64 15.50 -15.29
CA TRP A 306 -4.05 15.80 -15.54
C TRP A 306 -4.42 17.15 -14.88
N PRO A 307 -5.46 17.86 -15.34
CA PRO A 307 -5.88 19.13 -14.76
C PRO A 307 -6.54 18.97 -13.38
N ASN A 308 -6.54 20.04 -12.58
CA ASN A 308 -7.41 20.10 -11.39
C ASN A 308 -8.87 20.40 -11.79
N GLU A 309 -9.77 20.40 -10.81
CA GLU A 309 -11.17 20.73 -11.05
C GLU A 309 -11.32 22.11 -11.69
N LYS A 310 -12.18 22.20 -12.72
CA LYS A 310 -12.47 23.42 -13.49
C LYS A 310 -11.27 23.97 -14.27
N GLU A 311 -10.17 23.22 -14.38
CA GLU A 311 -9.04 23.54 -15.23
C GLU A 311 -9.04 22.66 -16.50
N SER A 312 -8.39 23.17 -17.55
CA SER A 312 -8.05 22.41 -18.74
C SER A 312 -6.57 22.63 -19.05
N LEU A 313 -5.83 21.55 -19.29
CA LEU A 313 -4.42 21.60 -19.65
C LEU A 313 -4.26 21.15 -21.10
N THR A 314 -3.37 21.80 -21.84
CA THR A 314 -3.07 21.43 -23.23
C THR A 314 -1.66 20.86 -23.31
N PHE A 315 -1.56 19.65 -23.84
CA PHE A 315 -0.32 18.91 -24.03
C PHE A 315 -0.16 18.64 -25.54
N GLY A 316 0.69 19.43 -26.20
CA GLY A 316 0.84 19.38 -27.65
C GLY A 316 -0.47 19.67 -28.39
N ALA A 317 -0.97 18.70 -29.15
CA ALA A 317 -2.23 18.79 -29.89
C ALA A 317 -3.48 18.37 -29.08
N VAL A 318 -3.30 17.82 -27.87
CA VAL A 318 -4.39 17.27 -27.05
C VAL A 318 -4.68 18.20 -25.87
N SER A 319 -5.93 18.63 -25.73
CA SER A 319 -6.42 19.35 -24.56
C SER A 319 -7.22 18.42 -23.65
N VAL A 320 -6.91 18.42 -22.36
CA VAL A 320 -7.46 17.54 -21.33
C VAL A 320 -8.17 18.39 -20.27
N GLY A 321 -9.45 18.10 -20.02
CA GLY A 321 -10.25 18.73 -18.96
C GLY A 321 -10.80 17.71 -17.97
N LEU A 322 -10.89 18.06 -16.68
CA LEU A 322 -11.51 17.20 -15.66
C LEU A 322 -13.02 17.44 -15.61
N ALA A 323 -13.80 16.40 -15.94
CA ALA A 323 -15.26 16.48 -15.96
C ALA A 323 -15.92 16.02 -14.65
N GLU A 324 -15.34 15.01 -13.99
CA GLU A 324 -15.88 14.45 -12.74
C GLU A 324 -14.74 13.78 -11.96
N GLU A 325 -14.68 13.97 -10.64
CA GLU A 325 -13.79 13.25 -9.73
C GLU A 325 -14.61 12.60 -8.60
N LYS A 326 -14.42 11.30 -8.40
CA LYS A 326 -14.96 10.55 -7.26
C LYS A 326 -13.82 9.96 -6.45
N LYS A 327 -13.80 10.26 -5.14
CA LYS A 327 -12.82 9.73 -4.19
C LYS A 327 -13.43 8.56 -3.40
N TYR A 328 -12.72 7.44 -3.40
CA TYR A 328 -13.02 6.25 -2.61
C TYR A 328 -11.91 6.06 -1.57
N ALA A 329 -12.17 5.21 -0.58
CA ALA A 329 -11.20 4.94 0.49
C ALA A 329 -9.81 4.55 -0.03
N PHE A 330 -9.73 3.74 -1.09
CA PHE A 330 -8.49 3.14 -1.57
C PHE A 330 -8.09 3.55 -2.99
N PHE A 331 -8.90 4.36 -3.66
CA PHE A 331 -8.64 4.81 -5.01
C PHE A 331 -9.46 6.06 -5.38
N THR A 332 -9.05 6.73 -6.45
CA THR A 332 -9.77 7.86 -7.04
C THR A 332 -10.14 7.52 -8.48
N LYS A 333 -11.36 7.89 -8.89
CA LYS A 333 -11.86 7.74 -10.26
C LYS A 333 -12.13 9.11 -10.85
N ARG A 334 -11.57 9.39 -12.03
CA ARG A 334 -11.77 10.65 -12.76
C ARG A 334 -12.33 10.39 -14.15
N LYS A 335 -13.28 11.21 -14.60
CA LYS A 335 -13.65 11.30 -16.01
C LYS A 335 -12.93 12.49 -16.63
N LEU A 336 -12.10 12.22 -17.62
CA LEU A 336 -11.32 13.22 -18.33
C LEU A 336 -11.88 13.39 -19.73
N SER A 337 -12.10 14.64 -20.14
CA SER A 337 -12.49 15.02 -21.50
C SER A 337 -11.23 15.33 -22.30
N LEU A 338 -11.11 14.73 -23.48
CA LEU A 338 -9.98 14.89 -24.40
C LEU A 338 -10.52 15.50 -25.69
N SER A 339 -9.89 16.58 -26.15
CA SER A 339 -10.14 17.19 -27.46
C SER A 339 -8.80 17.33 -28.19
N HIS A 340 -8.82 17.24 -29.52
CA HIS A 340 -7.63 17.36 -30.34
C HIS A 340 -7.77 18.58 -31.25
N LYS A 341 -6.71 19.41 -31.35
CA LYS A 341 -6.76 20.70 -32.08
C LYS A 341 -7.27 20.58 -33.52
N GLU A 342 -6.89 19.49 -34.20
CA GLU A 342 -7.25 19.24 -35.60
C GLU A 342 -8.58 18.50 -35.78
N PHE A 343 -9.09 17.83 -34.74
CA PHE A 343 -10.30 17.00 -34.84
C PHE A 343 -11.40 17.59 -33.96
N GLN A 344 -12.55 17.89 -34.55
CA GLN A 344 -13.73 18.41 -33.81
C GLN A 344 -14.38 17.38 -32.86
N ASN A 345 -13.75 16.22 -32.65
CA ASN A 345 -14.28 15.16 -31.80
C ASN A 345 -13.74 15.26 -30.38
N THR A 346 -14.64 15.21 -29.40
CA THR A 346 -14.29 15.07 -27.98
C THR A 346 -14.47 13.63 -27.55
N ARG A 347 -13.55 13.11 -26.74
CA ARG A 347 -13.60 11.77 -26.14
C ARG A 347 -13.60 11.88 -24.63
N VAL A 348 -14.38 11.03 -23.96
CA VAL A 348 -14.29 10.90 -22.50
C VAL A 348 -13.54 9.62 -22.18
N ILE A 349 -12.50 9.73 -21.35
CA ILE A 349 -11.75 8.60 -20.82
C ILE A 349 -11.95 8.53 -19.32
N THR A 350 -11.79 7.33 -18.75
CA THR A 350 -11.82 7.14 -17.29
C THR A 350 -10.41 6.88 -16.78
N HIS A 351 -9.96 7.71 -15.84
CA HIS A 351 -8.69 7.55 -15.13
C HIS A 351 -8.95 6.98 -13.74
N TYR A 352 -8.23 5.92 -13.40
CA TYR A 352 -8.35 5.18 -12.15
C TYR A 352 -7.01 5.25 -11.43
N GLN A 353 -6.98 5.81 -10.23
CA GLN A 353 -5.77 5.92 -9.41
C GLN A 353 -5.92 5.11 -8.13
N TYR A 354 -5.22 3.99 -8.01
CA TYR A 354 -5.14 3.23 -6.76
C TYR A 354 -4.17 3.90 -5.78
N THR A 355 -4.67 4.27 -4.61
CA THR A 355 -3.94 5.07 -3.60
C THR A 355 -3.49 4.25 -2.39
N ALA A 356 -4.03 3.04 -2.21
CA ALA A 356 -3.75 2.18 -1.06
C ALA A 356 -2.58 1.19 -1.26
N TRP A 357 -1.71 1.42 -2.24
CA TRP A 357 -0.50 0.63 -2.38
C TRP A 357 0.60 1.21 -1.48
N PRO A 358 1.10 0.47 -0.48
CA PRO A 358 2.10 1.01 0.44
C PRO A 358 3.47 1.20 -0.25
N ASP A 359 4.26 2.14 0.27
CA ASP A 359 5.61 2.41 -0.22
C ASP A 359 6.53 1.20 -0.04
N TYR A 360 6.38 0.51 1.08
CA TYR A 360 7.03 -0.75 1.41
C TYR A 360 5.99 -1.86 1.57
N GLY A 361 6.23 -3.01 0.94
CA GLY A 361 5.38 -4.19 1.06
C GLY A 361 4.35 -4.33 -0.06
N ARG A 362 3.17 -4.84 0.30
CA ARG A 362 2.13 -5.30 -0.63
C ARG A 362 0.76 -4.71 -0.27
N PRO A 363 -0.13 -4.49 -1.25
CA PRO A 363 -1.48 -4.04 -0.97
C PRO A 363 -2.27 -5.15 -0.29
N GLU A 364 -3.27 -4.75 0.50
CA GLU A 364 -4.28 -5.67 1.02
C GLU A 364 -5.11 -6.23 -0.17
N PRO A 365 -5.24 -7.57 -0.31
CA PRO A 365 -5.85 -8.17 -1.49
C PRO A 365 -7.28 -7.72 -1.80
N LEU A 366 -8.16 -7.58 -0.79
CA LEU A 366 -9.55 -7.20 -1.00
C LEU A 366 -9.67 -5.76 -1.54
N SER A 367 -8.85 -4.84 -1.04
CA SER A 367 -8.77 -3.44 -1.48
C SER A 367 -8.34 -3.34 -2.94
N LEU A 368 -7.35 -4.16 -3.35
CA LEU A 368 -6.91 -4.25 -4.74
C LEU A 368 -8.01 -4.84 -5.65
N ILE A 369 -8.73 -5.86 -5.16
CA ILE A 369 -9.83 -6.50 -5.91
C ILE A 369 -11.02 -5.57 -6.09
N LEU A 370 -11.37 -4.79 -5.07
CA LEU A 370 -12.41 -3.75 -5.16
C LEU A 370 -12.06 -2.74 -6.24
N PHE A 371 -10.84 -2.22 -6.23
CA PHE A 371 -10.34 -1.34 -7.29
C PHE A 371 -10.41 -2.01 -8.67
N HIS A 372 -9.93 -3.26 -8.78
CA HIS A 372 -9.97 -4.04 -10.01
C HIS A 372 -11.40 -4.16 -10.56
N GLN A 373 -12.40 -4.41 -9.72
CA GLN A 373 -13.80 -4.51 -10.15
C GLN A 373 -14.34 -3.20 -10.73
N HIS A 374 -13.97 -2.04 -10.20
CA HIS A 374 -14.36 -0.74 -10.78
C HIS A 374 -13.77 -0.51 -12.18
N VAL A 375 -12.58 -1.05 -12.45
CA VAL A 375 -11.97 -1.02 -13.79
C VAL A 375 -12.62 -2.05 -14.70
N PHE A 376 -12.83 -3.27 -14.20
CA PHE A 376 -13.34 -4.41 -14.95
C PHE A 376 -14.79 -4.20 -15.42
N THR A 377 -15.67 -3.72 -14.56
CA THR A 377 -17.10 -3.50 -14.85
C THR A 377 -17.33 -2.36 -15.83
N ALA A 378 -16.47 -1.35 -15.84
CA ALA A 378 -16.55 -0.21 -16.75
C ALA A 378 -15.94 -0.48 -18.13
N ARG A 379 -15.37 -1.67 -18.36
CA ARG A 379 -14.68 -2.00 -19.60
C ARG A 379 -15.63 -1.95 -20.78
N ASN A 380 -15.37 -1.03 -21.70
CA ASN A 380 -16.20 -0.86 -22.88
C ASN A 380 -16.05 -2.08 -23.82
N LYS A 381 -17.10 -2.43 -24.57
CA LYS A 381 -17.03 -3.44 -25.63
C LYS A 381 -16.06 -3.06 -26.76
N LYS A 382 -15.68 -1.78 -26.84
CA LYS A 382 -14.65 -1.29 -27.77
C LYS A 382 -13.32 -1.99 -27.48
N LYS A 383 -12.64 -2.46 -28.53
CA LYS A 383 -11.37 -3.20 -28.45
C LYS A 383 -10.14 -2.32 -28.11
N ALA A 384 -10.32 -1.19 -27.41
CA ALA A 384 -9.26 -0.25 -27.07
C ALA A 384 -8.37 -0.77 -25.94
N PRO A 385 -7.04 -0.62 -26.01
CA PRO A 385 -6.14 -1.08 -24.96
C PRO A 385 -6.36 -0.32 -23.64
N THR A 386 -6.21 -1.03 -22.53
CA THR A 386 -6.16 -0.40 -21.20
C THR A 386 -4.72 0.02 -20.90
N VAL A 387 -4.49 1.31 -20.69
CA VAL A 387 -3.16 1.80 -20.29
C VAL A 387 -3.00 1.59 -18.80
N VAL A 388 -1.91 0.95 -18.39
CA VAL A 388 -1.59 0.67 -16.99
C VAL A 388 -0.19 1.18 -16.70
N HIS A 389 -0.04 1.96 -15.63
CA HIS A 389 1.25 2.49 -15.23
C HIS A 389 1.42 2.57 -13.71
N CYS A 390 2.67 2.61 -13.28
CA CYS A 390 3.10 2.97 -11.93
C CYS A 390 4.29 3.93 -12.06
N SER A 391 5.41 3.69 -11.36
CA SER A 391 6.66 4.43 -11.60
C SER A 391 7.39 3.95 -12.86
N ALA A 392 8.00 2.76 -12.83
CA ALA A 392 8.74 2.18 -13.96
C ALA A 392 7.85 1.45 -14.99
N GLY A 393 6.56 1.26 -14.68
CA GLY A 393 5.65 0.52 -15.56
C GLY A 393 5.90 -1.00 -15.61
N VAL A 394 6.46 -1.59 -14.55
CA VAL A 394 6.82 -3.03 -14.53
C VAL A 394 6.32 -3.79 -13.29
N GLY A 395 6.54 -3.25 -12.08
CA GLY A 395 6.22 -3.93 -10.81
C GLY A 395 4.72 -4.01 -10.53
N ARG A 396 4.16 -2.95 -9.92
CA ARG A 396 2.72 -2.85 -9.61
C ARG A 396 1.86 -2.98 -10.87
N THR A 397 2.33 -2.39 -11.98
CA THR A 397 1.72 -2.51 -13.32
C THR A 397 1.56 -3.97 -13.74
N GLY A 398 2.61 -4.79 -13.59
CA GLY A 398 2.55 -6.21 -13.92
C GLY A 398 1.60 -7.00 -13.02
N VAL A 399 1.52 -6.66 -11.72
CA VAL A 399 0.56 -7.31 -10.81
C VAL A 399 -0.88 -7.05 -11.23
N PHE A 400 -1.23 -5.80 -11.56
CA PHE A 400 -2.58 -5.47 -12.00
C PHE A 400 -2.93 -6.13 -13.33
N ILE A 401 -2.04 -6.10 -14.32
CA ILE A 401 -2.28 -6.74 -15.62
C ILE A 401 -2.45 -8.27 -15.44
N ALA A 402 -1.59 -8.91 -14.63
CA ALA A 402 -1.70 -10.33 -14.33
C ALA A 402 -3.02 -10.67 -13.62
N LEU A 403 -3.41 -9.89 -12.61
CA LEU A 403 -4.68 -10.09 -11.91
C LEU A 403 -5.86 -9.97 -12.89
N ASP A 404 -5.91 -8.92 -13.70
CA ASP A 404 -7.01 -8.68 -14.63
C ASP A 404 -7.11 -9.78 -15.71
N ALA A 405 -5.98 -10.16 -16.29
CA ALA A 405 -5.92 -11.19 -17.33
C ALA A 405 -6.27 -12.58 -16.77
N LEU A 406 -5.67 -12.97 -15.65
CA LEU A 406 -5.89 -14.29 -15.06
C LEU A 406 -7.28 -14.43 -14.44
N TYR A 407 -7.88 -13.34 -13.94
CA TYR A 407 -9.27 -13.36 -13.53
C TYR A 407 -10.21 -13.63 -14.72
N GLN A 408 -9.96 -12.99 -15.86
CA GLN A 408 -10.71 -13.24 -17.10
C GLN A 408 -10.54 -14.66 -17.61
N GLU A 409 -9.31 -15.17 -17.61
CA GLU A 409 -8.99 -16.54 -17.99
C GLU A 409 -9.69 -17.53 -17.07
N GLY A 410 -9.53 -17.39 -15.75
CA GLY A 410 -10.13 -18.27 -14.75
C GLY A 410 -11.67 -18.26 -14.78
N LYS A 411 -12.31 -17.11 -15.06
CA LYS A 411 -13.77 -17.06 -15.29
C LYS A 411 -14.22 -17.86 -16.51
N LYS A 412 -13.39 -17.98 -17.53
CA LYS A 412 -13.73 -18.68 -18.79
C LYS A 412 -13.39 -20.16 -18.74
N THR A 413 -12.24 -20.52 -18.16
CA THR A 413 -11.66 -21.86 -18.25
C THR A 413 -11.73 -22.64 -16.94
N GLY A 414 -12.00 -21.96 -15.82
CA GLY A 414 -11.87 -22.54 -14.47
C GLY A 414 -10.42 -22.74 -14.01
N LYS A 415 -9.43 -22.33 -14.81
CA LYS A 415 -8.00 -22.51 -14.53
C LYS A 415 -7.21 -21.22 -14.69
N VAL A 416 -6.11 -21.10 -13.96
CA VAL A 416 -5.17 -19.98 -14.05
C VAL A 416 -3.73 -20.48 -14.04
N ASN A 417 -2.84 -19.79 -14.75
CA ASN A 417 -1.41 -20.07 -14.72
C ASN A 417 -0.61 -18.78 -14.53
N VAL A 418 -0.26 -18.49 -13.28
CA VAL A 418 0.40 -17.23 -12.91
C VAL A 418 1.82 -17.18 -13.50
N ALA A 419 2.60 -18.26 -13.38
CA ALA A 419 3.98 -18.29 -13.84
C ALA A 419 4.07 -18.12 -15.36
N GLU A 420 3.25 -18.85 -16.12
CA GLU A 420 3.21 -18.74 -17.57
C GLU A 420 2.76 -17.35 -18.04
N PHE A 421 1.73 -16.77 -17.42
CA PHE A 421 1.27 -15.43 -17.80
C PHE A 421 2.34 -14.36 -17.50
N VAL A 422 2.99 -14.41 -16.33
CA VAL A 422 4.09 -13.49 -16.00
C VAL A 422 5.28 -13.70 -16.95
N ASN A 423 5.61 -14.94 -17.29
CA ASN A 423 6.65 -15.22 -18.28
C ASN A 423 6.31 -14.61 -19.64
N ARG A 424 5.07 -14.75 -20.12
CA ARG A 424 4.59 -14.08 -21.35
C ARG A 424 4.70 -12.56 -21.28
N MET A 425 4.30 -11.95 -20.16
CA MET A 425 4.49 -10.50 -19.98
C MET A 425 5.96 -10.10 -20.05
N ARG A 426 6.87 -10.90 -19.47
CA ARG A 426 8.33 -10.67 -19.51
C ARG A 426 8.95 -10.83 -20.89
N HIS A 427 8.25 -11.45 -21.85
CA HIS A 427 8.66 -11.42 -23.26
C HIS A 427 8.32 -10.07 -23.91
N ASN A 428 7.23 -9.40 -23.49
CA ASN A 428 6.81 -8.14 -24.09
C ASN A 428 7.38 -6.90 -23.38
N ARG A 429 7.69 -6.98 -22.08
CA ARG A 429 8.33 -5.87 -21.34
C ARG A 429 9.23 -6.42 -20.24
N VAL A 430 10.40 -5.81 -20.08
CA VAL A 430 11.40 -6.24 -19.11
C VAL A 430 10.84 -6.27 -17.68
N SER A 431 11.20 -7.32 -16.91
CA SER A 431 10.99 -7.40 -15.45
C SER A 431 9.55 -7.16 -14.96
N MET A 432 8.53 -7.49 -15.77
CA MET A 432 7.14 -7.44 -15.35
C MET A 432 6.92 -8.30 -14.10
N VAL A 433 6.29 -7.71 -13.08
CA VAL A 433 6.24 -8.21 -11.69
C VAL A 433 7.66 -8.31 -11.11
N GLN A 434 8.08 -7.28 -10.35
CA GLN A 434 9.49 -7.02 -10.06
C GLN A 434 10.01 -7.73 -8.80
N THR A 435 9.14 -8.11 -7.87
CA THR A 435 9.53 -8.80 -6.63
C THR A 435 8.69 -10.05 -6.39
N TYR A 436 9.21 -10.99 -5.59
CA TYR A 436 8.46 -12.21 -5.28
C TYR A 436 7.24 -11.92 -4.38
N GLU A 437 7.27 -10.85 -3.57
CA GLU A 437 6.12 -10.40 -2.78
C GLU A 437 4.98 -9.92 -3.69
N GLN A 438 5.32 -9.15 -4.74
CA GLN A 438 4.37 -8.74 -5.77
C GLN A 438 3.79 -9.96 -6.51
N TYR A 439 4.63 -10.93 -6.83
CA TYR A 439 4.21 -12.18 -7.47
C TYR A 439 3.21 -12.96 -6.59
N MET A 440 3.47 -13.04 -5.28
CA MET A 440 2.57 -13.68 -4.33
C MET A 440 1.21 -12.95 -4.20
N VAL A 441 1.17 -11.62 -4.36
CA VAL A 441 -0.09 -10.85 -4.35
C VAL A 441 -1.05 -11.31 -5.45
N ILE A 442 -0.55 -11.68 -6.63
CA ILE A 442 -1.39 -12.16 -7.74
C ILE A 442 -2.17 -13.40 -7.30
N TYR A 443 -1.49 -14.37 -6.68
CA TYR A 443 -2.12 -15.58 -6.16
C TYR A 443 -3.16 -15.26 -5.08
N LEU A 444 -2.80 -14.42 -4.11
CA LEU A 444 -3.70 -14.04 -3.02
C LEU A 444 -4.95 -13.34 -3.54
N ALA A 445 -4.79 -12.40 -4.46
CA ALA A 445 -5.90 -11.68 -5.05
C ALA A 445 -6.80 -12.59 -5.90
N LEU A 446 -6.23 -13.49 -6.71
CA LEU A 446 -7.01 -14.47 -7.48
C LEU A 446 -7.80 -15.41 -6.55
N ASN A 447 -7.17 -15.93 -5.51
CA ASN A 447 -7.84 -16.77 -4.53
C ASN A 447 -8.98 -16.03 -3.82
N GLU A 448 -8.76 -14.77 -3.45
CA GLU A 448 -9.74 -13.96 -2.72
C GLU A 448 -10.95 -13.57 -3.58
N ILE A 449 -10.75 -13.30 -4.88
CA ILE A 449 -11.82 -12.95 -5.82
C ILE A 449 -12.62 -14.16 -6.30
N PHE A 450 -11.99 -15.34 -6.43
CA PHE A 450 -12.69 -16.57 -6.84
C PHE A 450 -13.45 -17.24 -5.69
N LYS A 451 -12.95 -17.13 -4.44
CA LYS A 451 -13.66 -17.64 -3.25
C LYS A 451 -14.96 -16.92 -2.97
N ALA A 452 -14.93 -15.60 -3.10
CA ALA A 452 -16.08 -14.75 -2.85
C ALA A 452 -16.07 -13.59 -3.84
N PRO A 453 -16.69 -13.81 -5.01
CA PRO A 453 -16.85 -12.79 -6.03
C PRO A 453 -17.64 -11.60 -5.49
N ILE A 454 -17.22 -10.39 -5.87
CA ILE A 454 -17.97 -9.17 -5.59
C ILE A 454 -19.25 -9.19 -6.42
N LYS A 455 -20.39 -9.00 -5.76
CA LYS A 455 -21.73 -9.04 -6.36
C LYS A 455 -22.49 -7.78 -5.99
N VAL A 456 -22.27 -6.73 -6.78
CA VAL A 456 -23.07 -5.50 -6.67
C VAL A 456 -24.48 -5.77 -7.19
N LYS A 457 -25.49 -5.22 -6.50
CA LYS A 457 -26.89 -5.26 -6.92
C LYS A 457 -27.35 -3.84 -7.24
N SER A 458 -28.02 -3.65 -8.37
CA SER A 458 -28.76 -2.40 -8.58
C SER A 458 -29.83 -2.23 -7.50
N VAL A 459 -30.27 -0.99 -7.28
CA VAL A 459 -31.33 -0.68 -6.30
C VAL A 459 -32.57 -1.56 -6.52
N THR A 460 -32.99 -1.72 -7.78
CA THR A 460 -34.15 -2.56 -8.13
C THR A 460 -33.94 -4.04 -7.83
N GLU A 461 -32.77 -4.61 -8.16
CA GLU A 461 -32.44 -6.01 -7.85
C GLU A 461 -32.37 -6.25 -6.34
N PHE A 462 -31.83 -5.28 -5.60
CA PHE A 462 -31.77 -5.33 -4.14
C PHE A 462 -33.17 -5.35 -3.54
N CYS A 463 -34.05 -4.41 -3.93
CA CYS A 463 -35.44 -4.37 -3.45
C CYS A 463 -36.19 -5.66 -3.78
N ASN A 464 -36.11 -6.14 -5.01
CA ASN A 464 -36.74 -7.40 -5.44
C ASN A 464 -36.24 -8.59 -4.61
N THR A 465 -34.95 -8.61 -4.24
CA THR A 465 -34.41 -9.64 -3.36
C THR A 465 -35.06 -9.56 -1.96
N MET A 466 -35.16 -8.36 -1.39
CA MET A 466 -35.70 -8.13 -0.04
C MET A 466 -37.22 -8.36 0.05
N GLU A 467 -37.97 -8.03 -0.99
CA GLU A 467 -39.42 -8.27 -1.07
C GLU A 467 -39.74 -9.77 -1.18
N LYS A 468 -38.95 -10.50 -1.98
CA LYS A 468 -39.04 -11.97 -2.04
C LYS A 468 -38.74 -12.60 -0.68
N MET A 469 -37.80 -12.03 0.09
CA MET A 469 -37.54 -12.49 1.46
C MET A 469 -38.72 -12.26 2.39
N SER A 470 -39.39 -11.11 2.28
CA SER A 470 -40.48 -10.71 3.17
C SER A 470 -41.82 -11.40 2.86
N SER A 471 -42.08 -11.69 1.59
CA SER A 471 -43.33 -12.33 1.11
C SER A 471 -43.31 -13.86 1.24
N SER A 472 -42.12 -14.47 1.19
CA SER A 472 -41.94 -15.91 1.24
C SER A 472 -41.74 -16.39 2.69
N LYS A 473 -42.77 -16.98 3.30
CA LYS A 473 -42.66 -17.80 4.54
C LYS A 473 -41.81 -19.09 4.34
N SER A 474 -41.13 -19.26 3.21
CA SER A 474 -40.33 -20.46 2.91
C SER A 474 -38.93 -20.38 3.52
N ALA A 475 -38.45 -21.50 4.06
CA ALA A 475 -37.10 -21.73 4.56
C ALA A 475 -35.97 -21.34 3.57
N ALA A 476 -36.27 -21.13 2.28
CA ALA A 476 -35.29 -20.76 1.26
C ALA A 476 -34.80 -19.29 1.35
N SER A 477 -35.60 -18.33 1.84
CA SER A 477 -35.19 -16.92 1.94
C SER A 477 -34.26 -16.66 3.12
N THR A 478 -34.54 -17.25 4.29
CA THR A 478 -33.63 -17.28 5.45
C THR A 478 -32.32 -17.97 5.11
N ARG A 479 -32.35 -18.98 4.23
CA ARG A 479 -31.16 -19.72 3.80
C ARG A 479 -30.16 -18.85 3.04
N PHE A 480 -30.60 -17.88 2.24
CA PHE A 480 -29.67 -17.00 1.51
C PHE A 480 -28.78 -16.16 2.44
N LEU A 481 -29.38 -15.43 3.40
CA LEU A 481 -28.61 -14.61 4.35
C LEU A 481 -27.73 -15.51 5.24
N HIS A 482 -28.25 -16.68 5.60
CA HIS A 482 -27.49 -17.65 6.36
C HIS A 482 -26.29 -18.18 5.58
N ASP A 483 -26.44 -18.53 4.29
CA ASP A 483 -25.37 -19.02 3.43
C ASP A 483 -24.30 -17.93 3.20
N GLU A 484 -24.71 -16.68 2.95
CA GLU A 484 -23.78 -15.54 2.87
C GLU A 484 -23.05 -15.30 4.19
N TYR A 485 -23.76 -15.35 5.32
CA TYR A 485 -23.17 -15.16 6.64
C TYR A 485 -22.19 -16.29 7.01
N GLN A 486 -22.54 -17.55 6.69
CA GLN A 486 -21.62 -18.68 6.83
C GLN A 486 -20.37 -18.52 5.95
N LEU A 487 -20.53 -17.99 4.74
CA LEU A 487 -19.39 -17.68 3.87
C LEU A 487 -18.51 -16.59 4.50
N LEU A 488 -19.08 -15.52 5.05
CA LEU A 488 -18.33 -14.48 5.79
C LEU A 488 -17.53 -15.10 6.95
N GLN A 489 -18.13 -15.98 7.73
CA GLN A 489 -17.41 -16.66 8.82
C GLN A 489 -16.23 -17.48 8.32
N LYS A 490 -16.38 -18.22 7.22
CA LYS A 490 -15.30 -19.02 6.61
C LYS A 490 -14.17 -18.13 6.10
N LEU A 491 -14.50 -16.98 5.50
CA LEU A 491 -13.51 -16.04 4.97
C LEU A 491 -12.76 -15.28 6.07
N CYS A 492 -13.47 -14.88 7.12
CA CYS A 492 -12.96 -14.03 8.19
C CYS A 492 -12.61 -14.79 9.48
N SER A 493 -12.48 -16.13 9.41
CA SER A 493 -12.13 -16.94 10.57
C SER A 493 -10.81 -16.46 11.21
N PRO A 494 -10.76 -16.29 12.54
CA PRO A 494 -9.54 -15.89 13.24
C PRO A 494 -8.43 -16.91 12.98
N CYS A 495 -7.21 -16.43 12.73
CA CYS A 495 -6.09 -17.33 12.49
C CYS A 495 -5.79 -18.10 13.78
N LYS A 496 -5.76 -19.43 13.69
CA LYS A 496 -5.13 -20.26 14.72
C LYS A 496 -3.62 -20.03 14.56
N THR A 497 -2.91 -19.71 15.64
CA THR A 497 -1.44 -19.57 15.80
C THR A 497 -0.76 -18.23 15.44
N ILE A 498 -0.30 -17.54 16.49
CA ILE A 498 1.12 -17.12 16.62
C ILE A 498 1.63 -17.78 17.90
N ASP A 499 2.78 -18.44 17.81
CA ASP A 499 3.43 -19.21 18.88
C ASP A 499 3.67 -18.40 20.16
N HIS A 500 3.42 -19.06 21.29
CA HIS A 500 3.61 -18.61 22.67
C HIS A 500 5.09 -18.51 23.11
N ARG A 501 6.00 -17.94 22.31
CA ARG A 501 7.43 -17.86 22.69
C ARG A 501 7.96 -16.50 23.17
N THR A 502 7.11 -15.49 23.33
CA THR A 502 7.48 -14.18 23.94
C THR A 502 6.61 -13.80 25.14
N ARG A 503 6.13 -14.78 25.91
CA ARG A 503 5.67 -14.56 27.29
C ARG A 503 6.64 -15.23 28.25
N HIS A 504 7.76 -14.57 28.53
CA HIS A 504 8.46 -14.76 29.79
C HIS A 504 8.32 -13.48 30.63
N GLU A 505 7.71 -13.69 31.80
CA GLU A 505 7.94 -12.97 33.05
C GLU A 505 7.61 -11.48 33.09
N HIS A 506 6.35 -11.17 33.39
CA HIS A 506 5.98 -10.41 34.60
C HIS A 506 4.45 -10.25 34.68
N SER A 507 3.94 -10.23 35.91
CA SER A 507 2.55 -10.02 36.36
C SER A 507 1.61 -11.24 36.40
N LYS A 508 1.45 -11.76 37.64
CA LYS A 508 0.33 -12.58 38.09
C LYS A 508 -0.91 -11.68 38.22
N GLY A 509 -2.05 -12.17 37.72
CA GLY A 509 -3.40 -11.70 38.03
C GLY A 509 -3.92 -10.58 37.12
N ILE A 510 -4.90 -10.89 36.28
CA ILE A 510 -6.12 -10.11 35.92
C ILE A 510 -6.76 -10.72 34.65
N LEU A 511 -8.04 -11.08 34.80
CA LEU A 511 -9.11 -11.44 33.87
C LEU A 511 -8.78 -11.90 32.42
N GLU A 512 -9.01 -13.20 32.17
CA GLU A 512 -9.19 -13.80 30.84
C GLU A 512 -10.44 -13.23 30.16
N ASN A 513 -10.28 -12.32 29.17
CA ASN A 513 -11.20 -12.13 28.01
C ASN A 513 -10.79 -10.94 27.10
N GLN A 514 -9.49 -10.75 26.83
CA GLN A 514 -9.05 -9.80 25.80
C GLN A 514 -8.37 -10.55 24.66
N LEU A 515 -9.09 -10.63 23.54
CA LEU A 515 -8.75 -11.44 22.37
C LEU A 515 -7.63 -10.80 21.53
N PRO A 516 -6.69 -11.60 21.00
CA PRO A 516 -5.68 -11.13 20.07
C PRO A 516 -6.32 -10.79 18.70
N LEU A 517 -6.11 -9.57 18.24
CA LEU A 517 -6.34 -9.16 16.85
C LEU A 517 -5.37 -9.92 15.95
N VAL A 518 -5.88 -10.62 14.93
CA VAL A 518 -5.03 -11.34 13.99
C VAL A 518 -5.14 -10.79 12.57
N CYS A 519 -3.98 -10.49 12.02
CA CYS A 519 -3.75 -10.17 10.64
C CYS A 519 -3.73 -11.44 9.77
N LYS A 520 -4.62 -11.55 8.77
CA LYS A 520 -4.24 -12.25 7.54
C LYS A 520 -3.36 -11.28 6.76
N HIS A 521 -2.11 -11.68 6.47
CA HIS A 521 -1.16 -11.04 5.54
C HIS A 521 -0.01 -10.19 6.09
N GLY A 522 0.27 -10.19 7.40
CA GLY A 522 1.57 -9.73 7.92
C GLY A 522 1.73 -8.22 8.03
N GLN A 523 0.66 -7.47 8.30
CA GLN A 523 0.75 -6.16 8.91
C GLN A 523 0.42 -6.29 10.40
N HIS A 524 1.36 -5.92 11.27
CA HIS A 524 1.08 -5.82 12.69
C HIS A 524 -0.01 -4.78 12.92
N LEU A 525 -1.23 -5.22 13.20
CA LEU A 525 -2.23 -4.43 13.89
C LEU A 525 -2.18 -4.87 15.34
N SER A 526 -1.38 -4.14 16.10
CA SER A 526 -1.24 -4.31 17.54
C SER A 526 -2.60 -4.12 18.20
N ALA A 527 -2.91 -4.99 19.16
CA ALA A 527 -4.10 -4.87 19.96
C ALA A 527 -4.19 -3.49 20.63
N ILE A 528 -5.43 -3.02 20.84
CA ILE A 528 -5.70 -2.02 21.88
C ILE A 528 -5.36 -2.70 23.20
N LEU A 529 -4.10 -2.62 23.59
CA LEU A 529 -3.72 -2.84 24.98
C LEU A 529 -4.23 -1.63 25.72
N ALA A 530 -5.40 -1.77 26.34
CA ALA A 530 -5.75 -0.98 27.50
C ALA A 530 -4.81 -1.38 28.63
N LYS A 531 -3.51 -1.05 28.50
CA LYS A 531 -2.70 -0.79 29.67
C LYS A 531 -2.99 0.66 30.02
N GLU A 532 -3.46 0.84 31.24
CA GLU A 532 -3.56 2.12 31.92
C GLU A 532 -2.43 3.04 31.43
N ASP A 533 -2.83 4.16 30.85
CA ASP A 533 -2.01 5.32 30.46
C ASP A 533 -1.36 5.43 29.06
N SER A 534 -1.63 4.56 28.08
CA SER A 534 -1.31 4.95 26.68
C SER A 534 -2.16 4.28 25.59
N TYR A 535 -3.00 5.06 24.90
CA TYR A 535 -3.69 4.64 23.67
C TYR A 535 -2.71 4.63 22.49
N THR A 536 -1.73 3.73 22.49
CA THR A 536 -0.65 3.73 21.49
C THR A 536 -1.02 3.00 20.19
N ASN A 537 -2.12 2.22 20.16
CA ASN A 537 -2.51 1.43 18.99
C ASN A 537 -3.98 1.61 18.63
N ILE A 538 -4.28 2.60 17.78
CA ILE A 538 -5.61 2.83 17.21
C ILE A 538 -5.77 2.01 15.93
N VAL A 539 -6.83 1.18 15.87
CA VAL A 539 -7.23 0.48 14.65
C VAL A 539 -8.26 1.32 13.90
N TYR A 540 -7.94 1.65 12.65
CA TYR A 540 -8.83 2.39 11.77
C TYR A 540 -9.64 1.45 10.88
N PHE A 541 -10.90 1.80 10.66
CA PHE A 541 -11.78 1.17 9.67
C PHE A 541 -12.14 2.16 8.57
N PRO A 542 -12.23 1.69 7.32
CA PRO A 542 -12.56 2.54 6.19
C PRO A 542 -14.06 2.89 6.14
N SER A 543 -14.38 4.11 5.70
CA SER A 543 -15.67 4.40 5.09
C SER A 543 -15.64 4.05 3.60
N TYR A 544 -16.70 4.35 2.85
CA TYR A 544 -16.66 4.18 1.40
C TYR A 544 -15.71 5.18 0.73
N THR A 545 -15.52 6.37 1.32
CA THR A 545 -14.73 7.47 0.75
C THR A 545 -13.37 7.70 1.41
N ASN A 546 -13.13 7.21 2.63
CA ASN A 546 -11.90 7.45 3.38
C ASN A 546 -11.38 6.17 4.06
N ALA A 547 -10.10 5.82 3.86
CA ALA A 547 -9.48 4.63 4.46
C ALA A 547 -9.38 4.67 5.99
N ARG A 548 -9.39 5.86 6.61
CA ARG A 548 -9.25 6.06 8.05
C ARG A 548 -10.43 6.83 8.63
N SER A 549 -11.65 6.33 8.37
CA SER A 549 -12.87 7.06 8.72
C SER A 549 -13.42 6.73 10.09
N PHE A 550 -13.16 5.53 10.62
CA PHE A 550 -13.75 5.06 11.87
C PHE A 550 -12.70 4.50 12.82
N ILE A 551 -12.95 4.67 14.11
CA ILE A 551 -12.25 4.01 15.20
C ILE A 551 -13.31 3.34 16.05
N VAL A 552 -13.07 2.10 16.49
CA VAL A 552 -14.01 1.38 17.36
C VAL A 552 -13.36 1.14 18.72
N THR A 553 -14.08 1.46 19.79
CA THR A 553 -13.65 1.15 21.17
C THR A 553 -14.84 0.90 22.08
N HIS A 554 -14.58 0.45 23.32
CA HIS A 554 -15.60 0.30 24.34
C HIS A 554 -15.89 1.64 25.03
N TYR A 555 -17.04 1.76 25.71
CA TYR A 555 -17.32 2.91 26.56
C TYR A 555 -16.19 3.10 27.58
N PRO A 556 -15.69 4.33 27.79
CA PRO A 556 -14.71 4.57 28.84
C PRO A 556 -15.27 4.17 30.20
N THR A 557 -14.43 3.70 31.11
CA THR A 557 -14.80 3.58 32.52
C THR A 557 -14.95 4.98 33.12
N GLN A 558 -15.60 5.10 34.29
CA GLN A 558 -15.73 6.39 34.97
C GLN A 558 -14.36 7.01 35.28
N GLU A 559 -13.39 6.18 35.69
CA GLU A 559 -12.00 6.57 35.96
C GLU A 559 -11.21 6.84 34.67
N GLY A 560 -11.51 6.10 33.59
CA GLY A 560 -10.86 6.24 32.29
C GLY A 560 -11.35 7.40 31.42
N ALA A 561 -12.36 8.16 31.85
CA ALA A 561 -12.96 9.24 31.07
C ALA A 561 -11.96 10.35 30.69
N VAL A 562 -11.05 10.72 31.62
CA VAL A 562 -10.01 11.72 31.34
C VAL A 562 -9.05 11.23 30.26
N ASN A 563 -8.63 9.97 30.34
CA ASN A 563 -7.75 9.34 29.36
C ASN A 563 -8.44 9.24 27.99
N PHE A 564 -9.73 8.94 27.95
CA PHE A 564 -10.54 8.93 26.74
C PHE A 564 -10.62 10.31 26.08
N LEU A 565 -10.90 11.37 26.85
CA LEU A 565 -10.91 12.75 26.35
C LEU A 565 -9.55 13.18 25.84
N ARG A 566 -8.47 12.83 26.55
CA ARG A 566 -7.10 13.09 26.12
C ARG A 566 -6.82 12.44 24.77
N MET A 567 -7.19 11.17 24.59
CA MET A 567 -7.06 10.48 23.29
C MET A 567 -7.83 11.20 22.17
N LEU A 568 -9.07 11.66 22.43
CA LEU A 568 -9.83 12.40 21.42
C LEU A 568 -9.10 13.67 20.99
N ILE A 569 -8.56 14.44 21.95
CA ILE A 569 -7.87 15.70 21.68
C ILE A 569 -6.52 15.46 21.01
N ASP A 570 -5.70 14.56 21.54
CA ASP A 570 -4.36 14.24 21.03
C ASP A 570 -4.39 13.73 19.58
N HIS A 571 -5.49 13.06 19.19
CA HIS A 571 -5.70 12.55 17.83
C HIS A 571 -6.63 13.43 16.97
N GLY A 572 -7.07 14.60 17.47
CA GLY A 572 -7.91 15.54 16.71
C GLY A 572 -9.28 14.96 16.32
N LEU A 573 -9.86 14.11 17.16
CA LEU A 573 -11.15 13.46 16.94
C LEU A 573 -12.29 14.36 17.42
N ASN A 574 -13.20 14.69 16.50
CA ASN A 574 -14.24 15.69 16.74
C ASN A 574 -15.63 15.06 16.80
N THR A 575 -15.75 13.75 16.60
CA THR A 575 -17.05 13.06 16.54
C THR A 575 -17.00 11.73 17.28
N VAL A 576 -17.91 11.56 18.23
CA VAL A 576 -18.14 10.31 18.97
C VAL A 576 -19.57 9.86 18.73
N VAL A 577 -19.75 8.59 18.38
CA VAL A 577 -21.05 7.96 18.16
C VAL A 577 -21.22 6.83 19.17
N CYS A 578 -22.17 6.98 20.08
CA CYS A 578 -22.60 5.94 20.99
C CYS A 578 -23.73 5.14 20.35
N VAL A 579 -23.63 3.80 20.38
CA VAL A 579 -24.68 2.93 19.83
C VAL A 579 -25.83 2.67 20.83
N ASP A 580 -25.65 3.02 22.10
CA ASP A 580 -26.70 3.05 23.13
C ASP A 580 -27.14 4.49 23.43
N PRO A 581 -28.38 4.72 23.91
CA PRO A 581 -28.84 6.04 24.33
C PRO A 581 -27.92 6.65 25.39
N LEU A 582 -27.57 7.93 25.23
CA LEU A 582 -26.57 8.59 26.09
C LEU A 582 -26.96 8.55 27.58
N ARG A 583 -28.26 8.66 27.87
CA ARG A 583 -28.81 8.55 29.23
C ARG A 583 -28.66 7.18 29.90
N ASP A 584 -28.51 6.12 29.11
CA ASP A 584 -28.39 4.74 29.59
C ASP A 584 -26.92 4.36 29.87
N ILE A 585 -25.96 5.19 29.48
CA ILE A 585 -24.53 4.89 29.63
C ILE A 585 -24.01 5.57 30.89
N ASP A 586 -23.80 4.78 31.96
CA ASP A 586 -23.42 5.32 33.27
C ASP A 586 -22.05 6.01 33.29
N SER A 587 -21.11 5.59 32.44
CA SER A 587 -19.84 6.26 32.32
C SER A 587 -19.92 7.59 31.57
N MET A 588 -20.87 7.77 30.66
CA MET A 588 -21.07 9.06 29.99
C MET A 588 -21.56 10.12 30.96
N LYS A 589 -22.41 9.73 31.92
CA LYS A 589 -22.86 10.61 33.00
C LYS A 589 -21.69 11.19 33.81
N SER A 590 -20.50 10.56 33.83
CA SER A 590 -19.35 11.08 34.59
C SER A 590 -18.65 12.25 33.92
N TRP A 591 -18.75 12.43 32.61
CA TRP A 591 -18.00 13.47 31.88
C TRP A 591 -18.82 14.28 30.88
N LEU A 592 -19.93 13.77 30.36
CA LEU A 592 -20.79 14.48 29.40
C LEU A 592 -21.64 15.56 30.10
N PRO A 593 -21.46 16.86 29.78
CA PRO A 593 -22.31 17.92 30.33
C PRO A 593 -23.72 17.93 29.73
N VAL A 594 -24.68 18.44 30.51
CA VAL A 594 -26.07 18.73 30.07
C VAL A 594 -26.09 20.04 29.29
N GLU A 595 -27.11 20.29 28.47
CA GLU A 595 -27.26 21.52 27.68
C GLU A 595 -27.00 22.79 28.51
N ARG A 596 -26.17 23.70 27.96
CA ARG A 596 -25.79 24.98 28.57
C ARG A 596 -25.17 24.84 29.97
N SER A 597 -24.55 23.71 30.25
CA SER A 597 -23.79 23.47 31.48
C SER A 597 -22.33 23.10 31.18
N SER A 598 -21.48 23.31 32.18
CA SER A 598 -20.07 22.93 32.12
C SER A 598 -19.79 21.80 33.10
N LYS A 599 -18.87 20.91 32.73
CA LYS A 599 -18.38 19.83 33.58
C LYS A 599 -16.86 19.87 33.66
N VAL A 600 -16.33 19.83 34.88
CA VAL A 600 -14.89 19.90 35.13
C VAL A 600 -14.33 18.48 35.30
N MET A 601 -13.37 18.13 34.46
CA MET A 601 -12.69 16.84 34.41
C MET A 601 -11.19 17.10 34.25
N ILE A 602 -10.50 17.44 35.35
CA ILE A 602 -9.11 17.91 35.34
C ILE A 602 -8.23 17.00 34.45
N PRO A 603 -7.49 17.56 33.47
CA PRO A 603 -7.24 19.00 33.23
C PRO A 603 -8.27 19.71 32.33
N PHE A 604 -9.32 19.03 31.88
CA PHE A 604 -10.30 19.53 30.91
C PHE A 604 -11.53 20.18 31.55
N ILE A 605 -12.09 21.18 30.88
CA ILE A 605 -13.40 21.75 31.18
C ILE A 605 -14.27 21.56 29.94
N LEU A 606 -15.38 20.84 30.07
CA LEU A 606 -16.27 20.51 28.97
C LEU A 606 -17.50 21.42 29.04
N HIS A 607 -17.72 22.25 28.04
CA HIS A 607 -18.88 23.14 27.95
C HIS A 607 -19.87 22.63 26.89
N CYS A 608 -21.10 22.26 27.28
CA CYS A 608 -22.14 21.91 26.31
C CYS A 608 -22.75 23.17 25.69
N GLN A 609 -22.44 23.47 24.42
CA GLN A 609 -22.98 24.63 23.72
C GLN A 609 -24.46 24.46 23.36
N SER A 610 -24.81 23.30 22.81
CA SER A 610 -26.16 22.99 22.36
C SER A 610 -26.41 21.49 22.43
N THR A 611 -27.69 21.13 22.54
CA THR A 611 -28.14 19.78 22.24
C THR A 611 -29.09 19.81 21.06
N SER A 612 -29.04 18.79 20.21
CA SER A 612 -29.96 18.63 19.10
C SER A 612 -30.70 17.32 19.23
N LYS A 613 -31.99 17.34 18.91
CA LYS A 613 -32.85 16.17 18.81
C LYS A 613 -33.53 16.14 17.45
N LYS A 614 -32.76 16.29 16.37
CA LYS A 614 -33.30 16.20 15.00
C LYS A 614 -33.82 14.78 14.75
N HIS A 615 -32.89 13.84 14.60
CA HIS A 615 -33.19 12.44 14.38
C HIS A 615 -32.59 11.54 15.47
N SER A 616 -31.45 11.95 16.03
CA SER A 616 -30.76 11.36 17.19
C SER A 616 -30.49 12.40 18.29
N GLU A 617 -30.05 11.96 19.46
CA GLU A 617 -29.60 12.82 20.55
C GLU A 617 -28.14 13.24 20.32
N GLY A 618 -27.90 14.52 20.03
CA GLY A 618 -26.58 15.08 19.75
C GLY A 618 -26.18 16.16 20.76
N HIS A 619 -24.96 16.12 21.28
CA HIS A 619 -24.37 17.14 22.16
C HIS A 619 -23.16 17.79 21.46
N SER A 620 -23.15 19.13 21.38
CA SER A 620 -21.98 19.89 20.92
C SER A 620 -21.20 20.40 22.13
N ILE A 621 -19.98 19.92 22.31
CA ILE A 621 -19.14 20.16 23.48
C ILE A 621 -17.90 20.94 23.05
N ASN A 622 -17.62 22.06 23.71
CA ASN A 622 -16.37 22.77 23.54
C ASN A 622 -15.44 22.48 24.72
N ILE A 623 -14.18 22.20 24.40
CA ILE A 623 -13.11 21.95 25.35
C ILE A 623 -12.03 23.02 25.11
N PRO A 624 -11.90 24.03 25.98
CA PRO A 624 -10.88 25.07 25.83
C PRO A 624 -9.49 24.48 26.02
N ASN A 625 -8.56 24.81 25.13
CA ASN A 625 -7.16 24.43 25.27
C ASN A 625 -6.35 25.56 25.91
N HIS A 626 -6.19 25.49 27.24
CA HIS A 626 -5.44 26.50 27.99
C HIS A 626 -3.92 26.46 27.74
N GLN A 627 -3.37 25.43 27.08
CA GLN A 627 -1.94 25.31 26.81
C GLN A 627 -1.51 25.84 25.43
N GLN A 628 -2.44 26.01 24.49
CA GLN A 628 -2.14 26.21 23.08
C GLN A 628 -2.87 27.45 22.49
N GLY A 629 -2.94 28.52 23.30
CA GLY A 629 -3.40 29.85 22.90
C GLY A 629 -4.83 29.89 22.37
N ASP A 630 -5.81 30.06 23.25
CA ASP A 630 -7.25 30.33 22.95
C ASP A 630 -7.90 29.46 21.86
N THR A 631 -7.33 28.28 21.57
CA THR A 631 -7.90 27.30 20.65
C THR A 631 -8.90 26.42 21.40
N GLU A 632 -10.04 26.14 20.77
CA GLU A 632 -11.07 25.27 21.33
C GLU A 632 -11.16 23.98 20.52
N HIS A 633 -11.24 22.84 21.22
CA HIS A 633 -11.57 21.55 20.61
C HIS A 633 -13.08 21.35 20.67
N THR A 634 -13.74 21.32 19.51
CA THR A 634 -15.18 21.06 19.41
C THR A 634 -15.44 19.58 19.16
N LEU A 635 -16.21 18.98 20.06
CA LEU A 635 -16.58 17.57 20.07
C LEU A 635 -18.09 17.41 19.92
N ALA A 636 -18.52 16.73 18.86
CA ALA A 636 -19.90 16.30 18.67
C ALA A 636 -20.08 14.87 19.19
N VAL A 637 -21.04 14.66 20.09
CA VAL A 637 -21.38 13.34 20.64
C VAL A 637 -22.81 12.98 20.22
N TYR A 638 -22.99 11.88 19.50
CA TYR A 638 -24.28 11.39 19.03
C TYR A 638 -24.68 10.09 19.72
N GLY A 639 -25.97 9.89 19.97
CA GLY A 639 -26.54 8.62 20.41
C GLY A 639 -28.01 8.49 20.04
N PRO A 640 -28.55 7.26 19.94
CA PRO A 640 -29.94 7.04 19.57
C PRO A 640 -30.90 7.50 20.69
N ILE A 641 -32.12 7.88 20.32
CA ILE A 641 -33.14 8.30 21.30
C ILE A 641 -33.64 7.10 22.11
N SER A 642 -33.66 5.91 21.50
CA SER A 642 -34.07 4.66 22.15
C SER A 642 -33.08 3.53 21.89
N ARG A 643 -33.09 2.51 22.75
CA ARG A 643 -32.12 1.41 22.66
C ARG A 643 -32.30 0.62 21.37
N ILE A 644 -31.23 0.50 20.60
CA ILE A 644 -31.19 -0.32 19.40
C ILE A 644 -30.97 -1.78 19.81
N ASN A 645 -31.91 -2.66 19.43
CA ASN A 645 -31.77 -4.09 19.63
C ASN A 645 -31.85 -4.81 18.27
N PRO A 646 -30.81 -5.57 17.86
CA PRO A 646 -30.83 -6.39 16.65
C PRO A 646 -32.00 -7.38 16.57
N PHE A 647 -32.45 -7.88 17.73
CA PHE A 647 -33.57 -8.82 17.86
C PHE A 647 -34.95 -8.13 17.89
N GLY A 648 -35.00 -6.80 17.82
CA GLY A 648 -36.21 -6.05 18.14
C GLY A 648 -37.05 -5.60 16.95
N MET A 649 -38.00 -4.72 17.25
CA MET A 649 -39.05 -4.25 16.35
C MET A 649 -38.52 -3.34 15.23
N PRO A 650 -39.31 -3.10 14.16
CA PRO A 650 -38.97 -2.16 13.08
C PRO A 650 -38.48 -0.78 13.54
N GLN A 651 -38.99 -0.29 14.68
CA GLN A 651 -38.58 0.96 15.29
C GLN A 651 -37.06 1.03 15.54
N ASN A 652 -36.41 -0.09 15.90
CA ASN A 652 -34.96 -0.10 16.16
C ASN A 652 -34.15 0.18 14.90
N ARG A 653 -34.64 -0.23 13.73
CA ARG A 653 -33.99 0.05 12.44
C ARG A 653 -34.11 1.51 12.06
N LEU A 654 -35.28 2.10 12.31
CA LEU A 654 -35.49 3.53 12.11
C LEU A 654 -34.56 4.37 12.99
N GLU A 655 -34.36 3.97 14.25
CA GLU A 655 -33.45 4.67 15.17
C GLU A 655 -31.99 4.57 14.73
N LEU A 656 -31.56 3.39 14.24
CA LEU A 656 -30.24 3.23 13.64
C LEU A 656 -30.08 4.11 12.40
N LEU A 657 -31.08 4.11 11.51
CA LEU A 657 -31.05 4.88 10.27
C LEU A 657 -30.97 6.39 10.55
N ARG A 658 -31.73 6.87 11.54
CA ARG A 658 -31.70 8.24 12.03
C ARG A 658 -30.32 8.65 12.53
N LEU A 659 -29.68 7.81 13.35
CA LEU A 659 -28.33 8.03 13.86
C LEU A 659 -27.30 8.08 12.72
N VAL A 660 -27.38 7.15 11.76
CA VAL A 660 -26.49 7.13 10.59
C VAL A 660 -26.69 8.36 9.72
N SER A 661 -27.94 8.80 9.52
CA SER A 661 -28.27 9.98 8.71
C SER A 661 -27.69 11.26 9.32
N ASP A 662 -27.86 11.47 10.64
CA ASP A 662 -27.29 12.64 11.32
C ASP A 662 -25.76 12.69 11.19
N VAL A 663 -25.08 11.55 11.27
CA VAL A 663 -23.62 11.48 11.12
C VAL A 663 -23.19 11.71 9.66
N LEU A 664 -23.90 11.16 8.68
CA LEU A 664 -23.65 11.40 7.26
C LEU A 664 -23.83 12.88 6.89
N ASP A 665 -24.88 13.52 7.42
CA ASP A 665 -25.19 14.93 7.18
C ASP A 665 -24.16 15.86 7.84
N SER A 666 -23.59 15.46 8.97
CA SER A 666 -22.57 16.23 9.69
C SER A 666 -21.24 16.35 8.93
N LYS A 667 -20.94 15.44 7.99
CA LYS A 667 -19.70 15.39 7.17
C LYS A 667 -18.43 15.65 8.00
N PRO A 668 -18.11 14.76 8.96
CA PRO A 668 -17.00 14.98 9.86
C PRO A 668 -15.66 15.02 9.12
N ASP A 669 -14.84 16.03 9.43
CA ASP A 669 -13.51 16.23 8.84
C ASP A 669 -12.43 15.34 9.48
N SER A 670 -12.71 14.75 10.64
CA SER A 670 -11.82 13.83 11.36
C SER A 670 -12.46 12.46 11.57
N PRO A 671 -11.67 11.41 11.90
CA PRO A 671 -12.20 10.06 12.09
C PRO A 671 -13.31 10.01 13.16
N ILE A 672 -14.34 9.21 12.90
CA ILE A 672 -15.49 9.02 13.78
C ILE A 672 -15.18 7.92 14.79
N MET A 673 -15.28 8.22 16.07
CA MET A 673 -15.14 7.22 17.13
C MET A 673 -16.49 6.57 17.43
N VAL A 674 -16.65 5.29 17.13
CA VAL A 674 -17.85 4.51 17.42
C VAL A 674 -17.62 3.71 18.70
N VAL A 675 -18.50 3.87 19.68
CA VAL A 675 -18.38 3.25 21.00
C VAL A 675 -19.59 2.40 21.34
N SER A 676 -19.32 1.20 21.86
CA SER A 676 -20.33 0.28 22.42
C SER A 676 -19.88 -0.26 23.77
N ARG A 677 -20.75 -1.04 24.44
CA ARG A 677 -20.44 -1.64 25.73
C ARG A 677 -19.22 -2.57 25.71
N ASP A 678 -19.05 -3.31 24.63
CA ASP A 678 -18.03 -4.35 24.45
C ASP A 678 -17.02 -4.01 23.33
N GLY A 679 -17.12 -2.83 22.73
CA GLY A 679 -16.31 -2.39 21.61
C GLY A 679 -16.51 -3.20 20.32
N THR A 680 -17.59 -3.98 20.19
CA THR A 680 -17.86 -4.77 18.98
C THR A 680 -19.33 -4.80 18.58
N SER A 681 -20.23 -5.05 19.52
CA SER A 681 -21.68 -5.10 19.32
C SER A 681 -22.20 -3.79 18.74
N LEU A 682 -23.05 -3.88 17.70
CA LEU A 682 -23.66 -2.77 16.96
C LEU A 682 -22.70 -1.79 16.28
N CYS A 683 -21.45 -1.66 16.71
CA CYS A 683 -20.44 -0.83 16.04
C CYS A 683 -20.26 -1.26 14.59
N GLY A 684 -20.15 -2.57 14.36
CA GLY A 684 -20.08 -3.13 13.02
C GLY A 684 -21.32 -2.83 12.18
N VAL A 685 -22.52 -2.89 12.80
CA VAL A 685 -23.80 -2.64 12.12
C VAL A 685 -23.90 -1.17 11.71
N PHE A 686 -23.58 -0.25 12.62
CA PHE A 686 -23.55 1.18 12.34
C PHE A 686 -22.61 1.51 11.17
N ILE A 687 -21.35 1.04 11.24
CA ILE A 687 -20.37 1.30 10.19
C ILE A 687 -20.79 0.65 8.86
N ALA A 688 -21.34 -0.57 8.89
CA ALA A 688 -21.81 -1.24 7.68
C ALA A 688 -22.98 -0.50 7.03
N VAL A 689 -24.00 -0.10 7.79
CA VAL A 689 -25.13 0.68 7.27
C VAL A 689 -24.66 2.03 6.72
N HIS A 690 -23.82 2.75 7.46
CA HIS A 690 -23.20 3.99 6.98
C HIS A 690 -22.50 3.80 5.64
N ASN A 691 -21.64 2.78 5.52
CA ASN A 691 -20.86 2.54 4.31
C ASN A 691 -21.74 2.10 3.13
N VAL A 692 -22.77 1.31 3.37
CA VAL A 692 -23.71 0.90 2.31
C VAL A 692 -24.56 2.08 1.83
N ILE A 693 -25.04 2.94 2.72
CA ILE A 693 -25.77 4.16 2.34
C ILE A 693 -24.85 5.13 1.58
N GLN A 694 -23.60 5.31 2.03
CA GLN A 694 -22.63 6.14 1.32
C GLN A 694 -22.30 5.56 -0.08
N GLN A 695 -22.21 4.24 -0.20
CA GLN A 695 -22.06 3.55 -1.49
C GLN A 695 -23.27 3.76 -2.41
N LEU A 696 -24.49 3.62 -1.87
CA LEU A 696 -25.72 3.87 -2.59
C LEU A 696 -25.78 5.30 -3.14
N ASN A 697 -25.44 6.29 -2.31
CA ASN A 697 -25.46 7.71 -2.69
C ASN A 697 -24.43 8.04 -3.77
N ILE A 698 -23.27 7.38 -3.77
CA ILE A 698 -22.18 7.69 -4.72
C ILE A 698 -22.33 6.93 -6.03
N ASP A 699 -22.64 5.64 -6.00
CA ASP A 699 -22.62 4.78 -7.19
C ASP A 699 -23.95 4.11 -7.55
N ASN A 700 -25.01 4.34 -6.76
CA ASN A 700 -26.37 3.86 -7.04
C ASN A 700 -26.49 2.32 -7.15
N TYR A 701 -25.72 1.60 -6.32
CA TYR A 701 -25.82 0.16 -6.13
C TYR A 701 -25.58 -0.22 -4.67
N VAL A 702 -25.90 -1.47 -4.32
CA VAL A 702 -25.79 -2.01 -2.96
C VAL A 702 -24.96 -3.29 -2.96
N ASP A 703 -23.96 -3.38 -2.08
CA ASP A 703 -23.19 -4.58 -1.78
C ASP A 703 -22.90 -4.69 -0.27
N VAL A 704 -23.89 -5.20 0.47
CA VAL A 704 -23.79 -5.40 1.93
C VAL A 704 -22.71 -6.43 2.29
N PHE A 705 -22.62 -7.52 1.51
CA PHE A 705 -21.67 -8.61 1.78
C PHE A 705 -20.23 -8.12 1.77
N THR A 706 -19.83 -7.40 0.72
CA THR A 706 -18.45 -6.92 0.60
C THR A 706 -18.12 -5.86 1.64
N VAL A 707 -19.06 -4.96 1.96
CA VAL A 707 -18.87 -3.96 3.03
C VAL A 707 -18.64 -4.63 4.38
N VAL A 708 -19.48 -5.59 4.78
CA VAL A 708 -19.30 -6.31 6.06
C VAL A 708 -18.02 -7.14 6.04
N ARG A 709 -17.66 -7.77 4.91
CA ARG A 709 -16.39 -8.49 4.76
C ARG A 709 -15.17 -7.60 5.00
N GLN A 710 -15.16 -6.37 4.49
CA GLN A 710 -14.07 -5.42 4.72
C GLN A 710 -13.87 -5.11 6.20
N LEU A 711 -14.97 -4.94 6.96
CA LEU A 711 -14.90 -4.72 8.40
C LEU A 711 -14.35 -5.95 9.14
N ARG A 712 -14.87 -7.14 8.80
CA ARG A 712 -14.51 -8.40 9.48
C ARG A 712 -13.11 -8.91 9.19
N ILE A 713 -12.49 -8.54 8.06
CA ILE A 713 -11.07 -8.85 7.81
C ILE A 713 -10.16 -8.13 8.81
N HIS A 714 -10.54 -6.93 9.25
CA HIS A 714 -9.76 -6.14 10.21
C HIS A 714 -10.13 -6.48 11.66
N GLN A 715 -11.41 -6.73 11.94
CA GLN A 715 -11.91 -7.16 13.25
C GLN A 715 -13.02 -8.21 13.10
N PRO A 716 -12.72 -9.51 13.27
CA PRO A 716 -13.66 -10.61 13.02
C PRO A 716 -14.97 -10.56 13.82
N ASN A 717 -14.95 -9.86 14.96
CA ASN A 717 -16.06 -9.71 15.90
C ASN A 717 -17.05 -8.58 15.55
N LEU A 718 -16.82 -7.78 14.50
CA LEU A 718 -17.81 -6.82 14.02
C LEU A 718 -18.89 -7.54 13.20
N CYS A 719 -20.17 -7.23 13.46
CA CYS A 719 -21.31 -7.96 12.87
C CYS A 719 -21.18 -9.49 13.07
N ASN A 720 -21.06 -9.92 14.32
CA ASN A 720 -20.73 -11.31 14.68
C ASN A 720 -21.96 -12.20 14.91
N SER A 721 -23.16 -11.67 14.71
CA SER A 721 -24.40 -12.44 14.73
C SER A 721 -25.13 -12.37 13.39
N ILE A 722 -25.92 -13.39 13.08
CA ILE A 722 -26.75 -13.38 11.86
C ILE A 722 -27.81 -12.28 11.95
N GLU A 723 -28.27 -11.96 13.16
CA GLU A 723 -29.26 -10.95 13.45
C GLU A 723 -28.72 -9.54 13.20
N GLU A 724 -27.48 -9.25 13.63
CA GLU A 724 -26.79 -8.01 13.25
C GLU A 724 -26.61 -7.90 11.74
N TYR A 725 -26.22 -8.99 11.08
CA TYR A 725 -26.05 -9.02 9.62
C TYR A 725 -27.37 -8.77 8.88
N GLU A 726 -28.46 -9.40 9.32
CA GLU A 726 -29.80 -9.19 8.81
C GLU A 726 -30.30 -7.76 9.08
N MET A 727 -29.96 -7.20 10.25
CA MET A 727 -30.31 -5.82 10.58
C MET A 727 -29.70 -4.82 9.59
N VAL A 728 -28.46 -5.04 9.12
CA VAL A 728 -27.85 -4.21 8.07
C VAL A 728 -28.70 -4.24 6.79
N TYR A 729 -29.02 -5.43 6.29
CA TYR A 729 -29.85 -5.60 5.08
C TYR A 729 -31.20 -4.90 5.19
N ARG A 730 -31.91 -5.13 6.30
CA ARG A 730 -33.25 -4.56 6.51
C ARG A 730 -33.21 -3.04 6.67
N THR A 731 -32.20 -2.50 7.35
CA THR A 731 -32.06 -1.04 7.54
C THR A 731 -31.76 -0.34 6.21
N VAL A 732 -30.88 -0.91 5.38
CA VAL A 732 -30.59 -0.39 4.04
C VAL A 732 -31.83 -0.46 3.13
N TYR A 733 -32.62 -1.53 3.25
CA TYR A 733 -33.88 -1.65 2.52
C TYR A 733 -34.91 -0.58 2.93
N ASP A 734 -35.04 -0.31 4.23
CA ASP A 734 -35.93 0.74 4.74
C ASP A 734 -35.50 2.13 4.21
N GLU A 735 -34.19 2.40 4.12
CA GLU A 735 -33.66 3.63 3.51
C GLU A 735 -34.05 3.75 2.04
N VAL A 736 -33.74 2.73 1.22
CA VAL A 736 -34.05 2.73 -0.21
C VAL A 736 -35.54 2.95 -0.49
N GLN A 737 -36.41 2.34 0.32
CA GLN A 737 -37.86 2.50 0.22
C GLN A 737 -38.31 3.92 0.57
N THR A 738 -37.63 4.57 1.52
CA THR A 738 -37.93 5.94 1.92
C THR A 738 -37.51 6.92 0.84
N THR A 739 -36.30 6.80 0.28
CA THR A 739 -35.81 7.64 -0.82
C THR A 739 -36.67 7.48 -2.08
N SER A 740 -37.08 6.26 -2.42
CA SER A 740 -37.90 5.97 -3.61
C SER A 740 -39.33 6.54 -3.54
N ARG A 741 -39.85 6.83 -2.35
CA ARG A 741 -41.17 7.46 -2.16
C ARG A 741 -41.11 8.99 -2.19
N GLN A 742 -39.92 9.57 -2.08
CA GLN A 742 -39.70 11.02 -2.10
C GLN A 742 -39.36 11.56 -3.50
N LEU A 743 -38.93 10.67 -4.41
CA LEU A 743 -38.78 10.89 -5.85
C LEU A 743 -40.10 10.58 -6.57
#